data_AF-A0A151ZBU7-F1
#
_entry.id   AF-A0A151ZBU7-F1
#
_cell.length_a   1.000
_cell.length_b   1.000
_cell.length_c   1.000
_cell.angle_alpha   90.00
_cell.angle_beta   90.00
_cell.angle_gamma   90.00
#
_symmetry.space_group_name_H-M   'P 1'
#
loop_
_entity.id
_entity.type
_entity.pdbx_description
1 polymer ?
#
loop_
_entity_poly.entity_id
_entity_poly.type
_entity_poly.pdbx_seq_one_letter_code
_entity_poly.pdbx_strand_id
1 'polypeptide(L)'
;MSLMTFLDNGQQSYSHNPMNVKAEPNNQMFNPYQPLYTNGSNGQVPIPTIPVMDQNYFHTIDGAQIQQQQQAQQQQQIQLQQQQQQQQAQVIQQQQLEQQAQQQQQQQQQQQIEQQQIQLQQQQQQIEQQQQQLQQAQVIQAQQLQAQQQQHQQQQQQQQQQQTDITLQQQQQQQQQQQLPVQTSQTTQQIVPQPQAVSNGTSSTNNNHHSSAPLPEHLLINTPYGNVLQPHQQIINECLKLHLAQKEQLEKMKIVQKQVLAVPQKETFHMLDNEQNTLKKQIDAEITSLQQIDQTFVLSPPEIRNVIFLLHELTIQSIQLELYHEELQLLVRPQTPPPTIAALVVIEQPFPMVITKCKPLEDDPVVVQLLSGTRTELQMMSKVRATMVVENQQGSKTSSSPKTIETEMVSMDETQRLAKYHLKFLNGTRKNPVTLKFGMQVQVAGGTPVNIESPPSSPFIVITNECQYEESDGTLLKKDSFGNNNEIPWASYANKLQRHFLRATRQDFMKPTRYLSRHELVYIHHQFFGGKPLISQAAFDSFWVWFGKGLQKLRYQRHVCSMWQSGLIYGFISRQSVEEALRNEEQGTFLIRFSERHAGHFAVGYRVDDPDPEKRIRHYLVKADDTAGAKKTLPDFLSECPLFNKILQLTIDVQTAEPRLRNFPKDVVLEPYYSKRETLPATNGYDSLPTIIQ
;
A
#
# COMPACT_ATOMS: atom_id res chain seq x y z
N MET A 1 20.14 21.40 -50.90
CA MET A 1 19.84 22.70 -51.53
C MET A 1 19.31 23.64 -50.44
N SER A 2 19.77 24.90 -50.50
CA SER A 2 19.78 26.01 -49.52
C SER A 2 18.66 26.11 -48.49
N LEU A 3 18.90 26.41 -47.20
CA LEU A 3 19.36 27.68 -46.59
C LEU A 3 18.47 28.88 -46.94
N MET A 4 17.69 29.39 -45.98
CA MET A 4 17.87 30.74 -45.39
C MET A 4 16.76 31.14 -44.40
N THR A 5 17.24 31.56 -43.23
CA THR A 5 16.74 32.53 -42.24
C THR A 5 15.94 33.71 -42.79
N PHE A 6 14.99 34.23 -41.99
CA PHE A 6 14.92 35.66 -41.61
C PHE A 6 14.16 35.87 -40.28
N LEU A 7 14.83 36.59 -39.37
CA LEU A 7 14.29 37.32 -38.23
C LEU A 7 13.53 38.57 -38.72
N ASP A 8 12.51 39.04 -38.01
CA ASP A 8 12.57 40.38 -37.37
C ASP A 8 11.39 40.66 -36.41
N ASN A 9 11.68 41.57 -35.49
CA ASN A 9 10.94 42.13 -34.37
C ASN A 9 9.75 43.02 -34.77
N GLY A 10 8.85 43.30 -33.82
CA GLY A 10 7.93 44.44 -33.93
C GLY A 10 6.95 44.58 -32.78
N GLN A 11 7.13 45.62 -31.98
CA GLN A 11 6.43 45.99 -30.75
C GLN A 11 5.00 46.56 -30.91
N GLN A 12 4.27 46.51 -29.78
CA GLN A 12 3.36 47.53 -29.21
C GLN A 12 1.92 47.76 -29.74
N SER A 13 0.97 47.37 -28.87
CA SER A 13 -0.15 48.16 -28.29
C SER A 13 -0.88 49.24 -29.11
N TYR A 14 -2.22 49.14 -29.25
CA TYR A 14 -3.24 49.92 -28.50
C TYR A 14 -4.69 49.63 -28.96
N SER A 15 -5.55 49.59 -27.94
CA SER A 15 -7.02 49.75 -27.80
C SER A 15 -8.00 49.93 -28.99
N HIS A 16 -9.13 49.22 -28.82
CA HIS A 16 -10.55 49.65 -28.88
C HIS A 16 -11.32 49.75 -30.22
N ASN A 17 -12.20 48.74 -30.43
CA ASN A 17 -13.63 48.76 -30.85
C ASN A 17 -14.01 49.46 -32.18
N PRO A 18 -15.23 49.30 -32.76
CA PRO A 18 -16.39 48.44 -32.44
C PRO A 18 -17.10 47.80 -33.69
N MET A 19 -18.26 47.13 -33.47
CA MET A 19 -19.41 46.98 -34.42
C MET A 19 -19.16 46.08 -35.68
N ASN A 20 -20.09 45.37 -36.33
CA ASN A 20 -21.55 45.21 -36.37
C ASN A 20 -21.75 44.01 -37.37
N VAL A 21 -22.59 42.98 -37.18
CA VAL A 21 -24.05 42.91 -37.42
C VAL A 21 -24.45 41.90 -38.52
N LYS A 22 -25.60 41.23 -38.23
CA LYS A 22 -26.56 40.52 -39.10
C LYS A 22 -26.15 39.15 -39.66
N ALA A 23 -27.04 38.15 -39.79
CA ALA A 23 -28.45 37.99 -39.41
C ALA A 23 -28.85 36.52 -39.61
N GLU A 24 -29.61 35.97 -38.65
CA GLU A 24 -30.92 35.28 -38.76
C GLU A 24 -31.37 34.56 -40.06
N PRO A 25 -32.25 33.50 -40.00
CA PRO A 25 -33.54 33.58 -39.29
C PRO A 25 -34.15 32.32 -38.60
N ASN A 26 -35.00 32.62 -37.61
CA ASN A 26 -36.32 32.09 -37.17
C ASN A 26 -36.77 30.66 -37.56
N ASN A 27 -37.45 29.89 -36.68
CA ASN A 27 -38.68 30.30 -35.98
C ASN A 27 -39.01 29.50 -34.69
N GLN A 28 -39.35 30.25 -33.64
CA GLN A 28 -40.29 30.08 -32.50
C GLN A 28 -40.79 28.70 -32.02
N MET A 29 -40.60 28.42 -30.71
CA MET A 29 -41.70 28.17 -29.77
C MET A 29 -41.29 28.46 -28.30
N PHE A 30 -42.30 28.82 -27.49
CA PHE A 30 -42.25 29.62 -26.26
C PHE A 30 -41.79 28.89 -24.98
N ASN A 31 -41.40 29.73 -24.01
CA ASN A 31 -40.66 29.52 -22.75
C ASN A 31 -41.55 29.16 -21.53
N PRO A 32 -41.02 28.48 -20.48
CA PRO A 32 -41.69 28.27 -19.18
C PRO A 32 -41.17 29.22 -18.08
N TYR A 33 -41.98 29.50 -17.05
CA TYR A 33 -41.51 30.16 -15.81
C TYR A 33 -42.21 29.60 -14.55
N GLN A 34 -41.40 29.00 -13.67
CA GLN A 34 -41.13 29.30 -12.24
C GLN A 34 -42.27 29.69 -11.26
N PRO A 35 -42.13 29.41 -9.92
CA PRO A 35 -41.32 30.29 -9.06
C PRO A 35 -40.61 29.68 -7.82
N LEU A 36 -39.69 30.51 -7.29
CA LEU A 36 -39.01 30.47 -5.99
C LEU A 36 -39.91 31.00 -4.86
N TYR A 37 -39.68 30.50 -3.63
CA TYR A 37 -40.17 31.06 -2.36
C TYR A 37 -39.06 31.86 -1.66
N THR A 38 -39.41 33.00 -1.04
CA THR A 38 -38.70 33.60 0.11
C THR A 38 -39.70 34.17 1.12
N ASN A 39 -39.37 33.97 2.41
CA ASN A 39 -39.88 34.55 3.67
C ASN A 39 -40.57 35.92 3.57
N GLY A 40 -41.54 36.32 4.41
CA GLY A 40 -42.08 35.80 5.67
C GLY A 40 -42.59 37.01 6.49
N SER A 41 -43.57 36.83 7.39
CA SER A 41 -43.90 37.66 8.59
C SER A 41 -45.35 37.43 9.07
N ASN A 42 -45.49 37.04 10.34
CA ASN A 42 -46.58 37.28 11.31
C ASN A 42 -48.05 36.95 10.96
N GLY A 43 -48.66 36.09 11.77
CA GLY A 43 -50.11 36.07 11.95
C GLY A 43 -50.64 34.79 12.60
N GLN A 44 -51.37 34.94 13.71
CA GLN A 44 -52.02 33.91 14.52
C GLN A 44 -53.08 33.08 13.75
N VAL A 45 -53.31 31.84 14.20
CA VAL A 45 -54.20 30.83 13.60
C VAL A 45 -55.59 30.85 14.25
N PRO A 46 -56.69 30.69 13.47
CA PRO A 46 -57.86 29.96 13.95
C PRO A 46 -58.45 28.90 12.97
N ILE A 47 -59.37 28.13 13.55
CA ILE A 47 -60.03 26.84 13.22
C ILE A 47 -60.96 26.89 11.98
N PRO A 48 -61.22 25.76 11.27
CA PRO A 48 -62.17 25.68 10.15
C PRO A 48 -63.57 25.12 10.52
N THR A 49 -64.57 25.57 9.77
CA THR A 49 -66.02 25.29 9.86
C THR A 49 -66.52 24.25 8.83
N ILE A 50 -67.63 23.60 9.19
CA ILE A 50 -68.42 22.54 8.50
C ILE A 50 -69.37 23.15 7.44
N PRO A 51 -69.90 22.35 6.48
CA PRO A 51 -71.36 22.37 6.32
C PRO A 51 -72.05 20.99 6.15
N VAL A 52 -73.36 21.04 6.39
CA VAL A 52 -74.36 20.00 6.72
C VAL A 52 -75.11 19.49 5.48
N MET A 53 -75.64 18.25 5.51
CA MET A 53 -76.82 17.84 4.74
C MET A 53 -77.77 16.95 5.57
N ASP A 54 -79.07 17.12 5.25
CA ASP A 54 -80.29 16.89 6.02
C ASP A 54 -80.75 15.43 6.24
N GLN A 55 -81.58 15.27 7.29
CA GLN A 55 -82.35 14.07 7.64
C GLN A 55 -83.72 14.03 6.93
N ASN A 56 -84.12 12.83 6.47
CA ASN A 56 -85.39 12.14 6.83
C ASN A 56 -85.71 11.02 5.82
N TYR A 57 -85.81 9.77 6.29
CA TYR A 57 -86.84 8.78 5.92
C TYR A 57 -86.64 7.50 6.77
N PHE A 58 -87.63 7.17 7.59
CA PHE A 58 -87.71 5.92 8.36
C PHE A 58 -88.24 4.79 7.46
N HIS A 59 -87.56 3.64 7.43
CA HIS A 59 -88.20 2.35 7.15
C HIS A 59 -87.63 1.22 8.02
N THR A 60 -88.56 0.40 8.50
CA THR A 60 -88.50 -0.69 9.47
C THR A 60 -87.57 -1.81 9.02
N ILE A 61 -86.67 -2.31 9.89
CA ILE A 61 -85.81 -3.47 9.61
C ILE A 61 -86.06 -4.60 10.62
N ASP A 62 -86.19 -5.78 10.04
CA ASP A 62 -86.56 -7.08 10.59
C ASP A 62 -85.58 -7.62 11.65
N GLY A 63 -86.09 -8.05 12.80
CA GLY A 63 -85.28 -8.52 13.95
C GLY A 63 -84.48 -9.80 13.70
N ALA A 64 -84.80 -10.56 12.65
CA ALA A 64 -84.12 -11.81 12.32
C ALA A 64 -82.72 -11.62 11.70
N GLN A 65 -82.46 -10.49 11.01
CA GLN A 65 -81.15 -10.24 10.39
C GLN A 65 -80.09 -9.77 11.39
N ILE A 66 -80.48 -9.06 12.45
CA ILE A 66 -79.56 -8.55 13.47
C ILE A 66 -78.95 -9.69 14.30
N GLN A 67 -79.75 -10.73 14.59
CA GLN A 67 -79.27 -11.86 15.40
C GLN A 67 -78.30 -12.77 14.63
N GLN A 68 -78.50 -12.93 13.32
CA GLN A 68 -77.58 -13.67 12.46
C GLN A 68 -76.26 -12.92 12.25
N GLN A 69 -76.31 -11.59 12.17
CA GLN A 69 -75.11 -10.74 12.05
C GLN A 69 -74.30 -10.69 13.34
N GLN A 70 -74.95 -10.69 14.51
CA GLN A 70 -74.25 -10.78 15.81
C GLN A 70 -73.57 -12.13 16.03
N GLN A 71 -74.20 -13.25 15.65
CA GLN A 71 -73.55 -14.56 15.75
C GLN A 71 -72.35 -14.71 14.80
N ALA A 72 -72.43 -14.16 13.59
CA ALA A 72 -71.32 -14.16 12.64
C ALA A 72 -70.13 -13.32 13.15
N GLN A 73 -70.38 -12.12 13.72
CA GLN A 73 -69.33 -11.30 14.31
C GLN A 73 -68.68 -11.97 15.52
N GLN A 74 -69.45 -12.66 16.36
CA GLN A 74 -68.91 -13.34 17.54
C GLN A 74 -68.05 -14.56 17.16
N GLN A 75 -68.44 -15.33 16.14
CA GLN A 75 -67.59 -16.40 15.59
C GLN A 75 -66.31 -15.85 14.96
N GLN A 76 -66.38 -14.72 14.25
CA GLN A 76 -65.21 -14.11 13.63
C GLN A 76 -64.21 -13.57 14.67
N GLN A 77 -64.69 -13.01 15.78
CA GLN A 77 -63.84 -12.61 16.91
C GLN A 77 -63.14 -13.79 17.58
N ILE A 78 -63.85 -14.90 17.82
CA ILE A 78 -63.26 -16.10 18.41
C ILE A 78 -62.19 -16.69 17.50
N GLN A 79 -62.40 -16.68 16.18
CA GLN A 79 -61.43 -17.18 15.22
C GLN A 79 -60.18 -16.29 15.15
N LEU A 80 -60.34 -14.96 15.20
CA LEU A 80 -59.20 -14.03 15.29
C LEU A 80 -58.39 -14.23 16.58
N GLN A 81 -59.07 -14.47 17.71
CA GLN A 81 -58.41 -14.66 19.00
C GLN A 81 -57.63 -15.99 19.05
N GLN A 82 -58.17 -17.06 18.46
CA GLN A 82 -57.42 -18.32 18.30
C GLN A 82 -56.21 -18.17 17.37
N GLN A 83 -56.33 -17.39 16.30
CA GLN A 83 -55.22 -17.16 15.37
C GLN A 83 -54.10 -16.33 16.02
N GLN A 84 -54.44 -15.33 16.85
CA GLN A 84 -53.45 -14.59 17.64
C GLN A 84 -52.74 -15.48 18.67
N GLN A 85 -53.47 -16.36 19.38
CA GLN A 85 -52.84 -17.29 20.33
C GLN A 85 -51.90 -18.28 19.64
N GLN A 86 -52.25 -18.77 18.45
CA GLN A 86 -51.35 -19.65 17.67
C GLN A 86 -50.09 -18.92 17.18
N GLN A 87 -50.21 -17.68 16.71
CA GLN A 87 -49.03 -16.88 16.34
C GLN A 87 -48.14 -16.59 17.55
N GLN A 88 -48.73 -16.26 18.70
CA GLN A 88 -47.97 -15.98 19.91
C GLN A 88 -47.22 -17.23 20.43
N ALA A 89 -47.85 -18.41 20.35
CA ALA A 89 -47.21 -19.68 20.68
C ALA A 89 -46.05 -20.02 19.72
N GLN A 90 -46.19 -19.76 18.42
CA GLN A 90 -45.12 -19.96 17.43
C GLN A 90 -43.93 -19.02 17.67
N VAL A 91 -44.18 -17.75 18.00
CA VAL A 91 -43.11 -16.78 18.30
C VAL A 91 -42.34 -17.18 19.57
N ILE A 92 -43.03 -17.64 20.60
CA ILE A 92 -42.39 -18.10 21.84
C ILE A 92 -41.54 -19.35 21.56
N GLN A 93 -42.04 -20.29 20.74
CA GLN A 93 -41.29 -21.48 20.37
C GLN A 93 -40.05 -21.14 19.53
N GLN A 94 -40.15 -20.16 18.62
CA GLN A 94 -39.01 -19.69 17.81
C GLN A 94 -37.95 -18.99 18.67
N GLN A 95 -38.35 -18.17 19.64
CA GLN A 95 -37.42 -17.55 20.59
C GLN A 95 -36.70 -18.57 21.48
N GLN A 96 -37.38 -19.64 21.90
CA GLN A 96 -36.74 -20.71 22.67
C GLN A 96 -35.70 -21.49 21.84
N LEU A 97 -36.00 -21.75 20.56
CA LEU A 97 -35.05 -22.37 19.63
C LEU A 97 -33.83 -21.47 19.34
N GLU A 98 -34.03 -20.17 19.18
CA GLU A 98 -32.92 -19.21 19.02
C GLU A 98 -32.06 -19.09 20.27
N GLN A 99 -32.66 -19.08 21.47
CA GLN A 99 -31.89 -19.11 22.72
C GLN A 99 -31.07 -20.39 22.87
N GLN A 100 -31.64 -21.56 22.54
CA GLN A 100 -30.88 -22.81 22.55
C GLN A 100 -29.74 -22.80 21.53
N ALA A 101 -29.96 -22.28 20.32
CA ALA A 101 -28.92 -22.17 19.30
C ALA A 101 -27.79 -21.22 19.73
N GLN A 102 -28.11 -20.07 20.33
CA GLN A 102 -27.11 -19.15 20.87
C GLN A 102 -26.30 -19.79 22.00
N GLN A 103 -26.95 -20.53 22.90
CA GLN A 103 -26.26 -21.20 24.01
C GLN A 103 -25.31 -22.30 23.52
N GLN A 104 -25.71 -23.04 22.48
CA GLN A 104 -24.86 -24.05 21.83
C GLN A 104 -23.67 -23.42 21.11
N GLN A 105 -23.88 -22.28 20.44
CA GLN A 105 -22.83 -21.54 19.76
C GLN A 105 -21.81 -20.96 20.75
N GLN A 106 -22.28 -20.48 21.91
CA GLN A 106 -21.41 -19.99 22.99
C GLN A 106 -20.55 -21.13 23.58
N GLN A 107 -21.12 -22.32 23.78
CA GLN A 107 -20.37 -23.49 24.24
C GLN A 107 -19.30 -23.94 23.22
N GLN A 108 -19.62 -23.95 21.92
CA GLN A 108 -18.62 -24.27 20.89
C GLN A 108 -17.49 -23.24 20.83
N GLN A 109 -17.82 -21.95 20.97
CA GLN A 109 -16.82 -20.88 20.97
C GLN A 109 -15.91 -20.98 22.21
N GLN A 110 -16.46 -21.34 23.36
CA GLN A 110 -15.68 -21.54 24.59
C GLN A 110 -14.74 -22.76 24.48
N GLN A 111 -15.19 -23.87 23.88
CA GLN A 111 -14.33 -25.03 23.59
C GLN A 111 -13.20 -24.71 22.59
N GLN A 112 -13.46 -23.89 21.57
CA GLN A 112 -12.42 -23.45 20.65
C GLN A 112 -11.35 -22.58 21.32
N ILE A 113 -11.77 -21.67 22.20
CA ILE A 113 -10.83 -20.83 22.97
C ILE A 113 -9.96 -21.69 23.89
N GLU A 114 -10.54 -22.68 24.55
CA GLU A 114 -9.81 -23.59 25.43
C GLU A 114 -8.80 -24.45 24.66
N GLN A 115 -9.17 -24.98 23.48
CA GLN A 115 -8.23 -25.69 22.60
C GLN A 115 -7.09 -24.77 22.11
N GLN A 116 -7.39 -23.51 21.80
CA GLN A 116 -6.39 -22.55 21.34
C GLN A 116 -5.41 -22.17 22.46
N GLN A 117 -5.89 -22.05 23.70
CA GLN A 117 -5.03 -21.84 24.87
C GLN A 117 -4.12 -23.04 25.14
N ILE A 118 -4.63 -24.27 25.03
CA ILE A 118 -3.81 -25.49 25.18
C ILE A 118 -2.72 -25.54 24.11
N GLN A 119 -3.04 -25.17 22.86
CA GLN A 119 -2.07 -25.16 21.77
C GLN A 119 -0.98 -24.10 21.97
N LEU A 120 -1.35 -22.91 22.45
CA LEU A 120 -0.40 -21.85 22.82
C LEU A 120 0.53 -22.28 23.96
N GLN A 121 0.00 -22.97 24.96
CA GLN A 121 0.79 -23.47 26.09
C GLN A 121 1.79 -24.55 25.65
N GLN A 122 1.39 -25.47 24.76
CA GLN A 122 2.29 -26.46 24.18
C GLN A 122 3.40 -25.81 23.33
N GLN A 123 3.06 -24.78 22.54
CA GLN A 123 4.04 -24.06 21.74
C GLN A 123 5.05 -23.32 22.63
N GLN A 124 4.61 -22.74 23.75
CA GLN A 124 5.49 -22.05 24.69
C GLN A 124 6.47 -23.01 25.37
N GLN A 125 6.02 -24.21 25.75
CA GLN A 125 6.92 -25.27 26.27
C GLN A 125 7.95 -25.76 25.23
N GLN A 126 7.58 -25.85 23.95
CA GLN A 126 8.54 -26.21 22.89
C GLN A 126 9.60 -25.12 22.71
N ILE A 127 9.22 -23.84 22.79
CA ILE A 127 10.15 -22.72 22.69
C ILE A 127 11.14 -22.72 23.87
N GLU A 128 10.66 -22.97 25.09
CA GLU A 128 11.56 -23.09 26.26
C GLU A 128 12.55 -24.25 26.13
N GLN A 129 12.10 -25.42 25.67
CA GLN A 129 13.01 -26.55 25.41
C GLN A 129 14.05 -26.22 24.33
N GLN A 130 13.65 -25.52 23.26
CA GLN A 130 14.58 -25.11 22.21
C GLN A 130 15.58 -24.07 22.69
N GLN A 131 15.18 -23.12 23.55
CA GLN A 131 16.10 -22.17 24.18
C GLN A 131 17.10 -22.87 25.11
N GLN A 132 16.66 -23.85 25.91
CA GLN A 132 17.59 -24.63 26.75
C GLN A 132 18.61 -25.40 25.91
N GLN A 133 18.20 -26.01 24.79
CA GLN A 133 19.13 -26.70 23.89
C GLN A 133 20.14 -25.75 23.24
N LEU A 134 19.70 -24.55 22.81
CA LEU A 134 20.59 -23.53 22.26
C LEU A 134 21.59 -23.02 23.30
N GLN A 135 21.15 -22.82 24.54
CA GLN A 135 22.03 -22.38 25.62
C GLN A 135 23.08 -23.46 25.96
N GLN A 136 22.68 -24.74 25.96
CA GLN A 136 23.60 -25.86 26.17
C GLN A 136 24.62 -25.99 25.02
N ALA A 137 24.19 -25.79 23.77
CA ALA A 137 25.07 -25.79 22.61
C ALA A 137 26.10 -24.65 22.65
N GLN A 138 25.68 -23.45 23.09
CA GLN A 138 26.60 -22.31 23.27
C GLN A 138 27.65 -22.57 24.35
N VAL A 139 27.28 -23.21 25.46
CA VAL A 139 28.24 -23.60 26.52
C VAL A 139 29.25 -24.62 26.01
N ILE A 140 28.80 -25.62 25.25
CA ILE A 140 29.70 -26.62 24.64
C ILE A 140 30.66 -25.95 23.65
N GLN A 141 30.16 -25.03 22.82
CA GLN A 141 30.99 -24.30 21.86
C GLN A 141 32.02 -23.40 22.55
N ALA A 142 31.65 -22.73 23.65
CA ALA A 142 32.57 -21.94 24.46
C ALA A 142 33.68 -22.80 25.09
N GLN A 143 33.34 -23.98 25.61
CA GLN A 143 34.33 -24.91 26.17
C GLN A 143 35.30 -25.44 25.10
N GLN A 144 34.81 -25.73 23.88
CA GLN A 144 35.66 -26.13 22.76
C GLN A 144 36.62 -25.02 22.33
N LEU A 145 36.16 -23.76 22.28
CA LEU A 145 37.01 -22.62 21.96
C LEU A 145 38.12 -22.42 23.00
N GLN A 146 37.79 -22.61 24.27
CA GLN A 146 38.75 -22.49 25.38
C GLN A 146 39.81 -23.60 25.34
N ALA A 147 39.41 -24.83 24.97
CA ALA A 147 40.33 -25.95 24.77
C ALA A 147 41.28 -25.73 23.57
N GLN A 148 40.77 -25.17 22.47
CA GLN A 148 41.61 -24.80 21.32
C GLN A 148 42.62 -23.70 21.65
N GLN A 149 42.22 -22.69 22.44
CA GLN A 149 43.16 -21.65 22.89
C GLN A 149 44.27 -22.23 23.78
N GLN A 150 43.96 -23.16 24.68
CA GLN A 150 44.97 -23.83 25.51
C GLN A 150 45.93 -24.68 24.67
N GLN A 151 45.44 -25.41 23.65
CA GLN A 151 46.31 -26.15 22.73
C GLN A 151 47.21 -25.23 21.91
N HIS A 152 46.69 -24.09 21.45
CA HIS A 152 47.50 -23.12 20.71
C HIS A 152 48.59 -22.50 21.59
N GLN A 153 48.30 -22.24 22.87
CA GLN A 153 49.28 -21.73 23.83
C GLN A 153 50.39 -22.76 24.13
N GLN A 154 50.05 -24.05 24.22
CA GLN A 154 51.05 -25.12 24.36
C GLN A 154 51.93 -25.27 23.11
N GLN A 155 51.36 -25.15 21.91
CA GLN A 155 52.15 -25.16 20.66
C GLN A 155 53.11 -23.97 20.57
N GLN A 156 52.69 -22.76 20.99
CA GLN A 156 53.58 -21.60 21.03
C GLN A 156 54.74 -21.79 22.02
N GLN A 157 54.50 -22.40 23.19
CA GLN A 157 55.57 -22.70 24.14
C GLN A 157 56.56 -23.75 23.60
N GLN A 158 56.08 -24.78 22.89
CA GLN A 158 56.98 -25.75 22.24
C GLN A 158 57.80 -25.14 21.09
N GLN A 159 57.21 -24.23 20.30
CA GLN A 159 57.97 -23.52 19.25
C GLN A 159 59.03 -22.59 19.85
N GLN A 160 58.74 -21.90 20.96
CA GLN A 160 59.76 -21.10 21.65
C GLN A 160 60.90 -21.96 22.21
N GLN A 161 60.63 -23.14 22.76
CA GLN A 161 61.69 -24.07 23.20
C GLN A 161 62.56 -24.55 22.03
N GLN A 162 61.96 -24.95 20.90
CA GLN A 162 62.73 -25.34 19.71
C GLN A 162 63.58 -24.20 19.14
N GLN A 163 63.06 -22.96 19.16
CA GLN A 163 63.81 -21.80 18.66
C GLN A 163 64.98 -21.43 19.59
N THR A 164 64.83 -21.67 20.90
CA THR A 164 65.90 -21.49 21.89
C THR A 164 67.00 -22.55 21.69
N ASP A 165 66.63 -23.81 21.43
CA ASP A 165 67.58 -24.90 21.15
C ASP A 165 68.33 -24.69 19.83
N ILE A 166 67.65 -24.24 18.77
CA ILE A 166 68.29 -23.91 17.48
C ILE A 166 69.30 -22.77 17.66
N THR A 167 68.97 -21.75 18.46
CA THR A 167 69.86 -20.61 18.72
C THR A 167 71.11 -21.03 19.50
N LEU A 168 70.97 -21.93 20.50
CA LEU A 168 72.11 -22.49 21.22
C LEU A 168 73.02 -23.33 20.31
N GLN A 169 72.44 -24.09 19.39
CA GLN A 169 73.18 -24.95 18.46
C GLN A 169 73.93 -24.14 17.38
N GLN A 170 73.36 -23.02 16.93
CA GLN A 170 73.99 -22.11 15.99
C GLN A 170 75.15 -21.33 16.62
N GLN A 171 75.08 -21.04 17.92
CA GLN A 171 76.15 -20.40 18.68
C GLN A 171 77.35 -21.34 18.92
N GLN A 172 77.12 -22.66 19.02
CA GLN A 172 78.19 -23.66 19.07
C GLN A 172 78.87 -23.91 17.70
N GLN A 173 78.15 -23.76 16.58
CA GLN A 173 78.76 -23.92 15.25
C GLN A 173 79.61 -22.71 14.80
N GLN A 174 79.37 -21.50 15.33
CA GLN A 174 80.20 -20.32 15.02
C GLN A 174 81.57 -20.31 15.72
N GLN A 175 81.84 -21.21 16.67
CA GLN A 175 83.16 -21.32 17.31
C GLN A 175 84.13 -22.29 16.61
N GLN A 176 83.76 -22.94 15.50
CA GLN A 176 84.58 -24.00 14.90
C GLN A 176 85.08 -23.79 13.47
N GLN A 177 84.96 -22.60 12.86
CA GLN A 177 85.61 -22.33 11.57
C GLN A 177 86.29 -20.95 11.52
N GLN A 178 87.49 -20.90 12.10
CA GLN A 178 88.57 -20.01 11.66
C GLN A 178 89.68 -20.86 11.04
N GLN A 179 89.77 -20.89 9.71
CA GLN A 179 91.01 -21.07 8.92
C GLN A 179 90.72 -20.81 7.42
N LEU A 180 91.62 -20.03 6.80
CA LEU A 180 91.67 -19.45 5.44
C LEU A 180 91.85 -20.50 4.28
N PRO A 181 92.01 -20.13 2.98
CA PRO A 181 91.32 -19.15 2.11
C PRO A 181 91.04 -19.61 0.63
N VAL A 182 90.19 -18.84 -0.09
CA VAL A 182 90.22 -18.42 -1.54
C VAL A 182 90.27 -19.49 -2.67
N GLN A 183 89.24 -19.53 -3.57
CA GLN A 183 89.22 -19.01 -4.98
C GLN A 183 88.11 -19.62 -5.90
N THR A 184 87.40 -18.73 -6.63
CA THR A 184 86.87 -18.83 -8.03
C THR A 184 85.71 -19.75 -8.51
N SER A 185 84.69 -19.07 -9.08
CA SER A 185 84.05 -19.28 -10.40
C SER A 185 82.70 -20.01 -10.58
N GLN A 186 81.70 -19.21 -11.01
CA GLN A 186 80.77 -19.36 -12.15
C GLN A 186 79.69 -20.47 -12.21
N THR A 187 78.43 -19.99 -12.23
CA THR A 187 77.25 -20.33 -13.08
C THR A 187 76.96 -21.78 -13.50
N THR A 188 75.73 -22.26 -13.26
CA THR A 188 74.70 -22.62 -14.27
C THR A 188 73.33 -22.95 -13.60
N GLN A 189 72.27 -22.68 -14.36
CA GLN A 189 70.83 -22.76 -14.12
C GLN A 189 70.26 -24.20 -13.92
N GLN A 190 69.12 -24.34 -13.22
CA GLN A 190 67.83 -24.76 -13.79
C GLN A 190 66.75 -25.03 -12.72
N ILE A 191 65.51 -24.65 -13.07
CA ILE A 191 64.26 -24.72 -12.31
C ILE A 191 63.35 -25.79 -12.94
N VAL A 192 62.61 -26.54 -12.12
CA VAL A 192 61.52 -27.46 -12.52
C VAL A 192 60.25 -27.09 -11.73
N PRO A 193 59.05 -27.18 -12.34
CA PRO A 193 57.85 -27.58 -11.61
C PRO A 193 57.04 -28.72 -12.25
N GLN A 194 56.19 -29.30 -11.39
CA GLN A 194 55.38 -30.52 -11.48
C GLN A 194 54.25 -30.54 -12.54
N PRO A 195 53.76 -31.75 -12.94
CA PRO A 195 52.55 -31.94 -13.74
C PRO A 195 51.29 -32.35 -12.93
N GLN A 196 50.13 -32.02 -13.53
CA GLN A 196 48.76 -32.38 -13.12
C GLN A 196 48.39 -33.83 -13.49
N ALA A 197 47.47 -34.43 -12.72
CA ALA A 197 46.86 -35.73 -13.00
C ALA A 197 45.35 -35.61 -13.30
N VAL A 198 44.93 -36.47 -14.21
CA VAL A 198 43.62 -36.65 -14.84
C VAL A 198 42.81 -37.70 -14.09
N SER A 199 41.47 -37.65 -14.09
CA SER A 199 40.65 -38.84 -13.84
C SER A 199 39.37 -38.87 -14.69
N ASN A 200 39.09 -40.10 -15.14
CA ASN A 200 38.18 -40.53 -16.19
C ASN A 200 36.67 -40.39 -15.89
N GLY A 201 35.88 -40.43 -16.97
CA GLY A 201 34.43 -40.55 -16.94
C GLY A 201 33.91 -41.99 -17.03
N THR A 202 32.59 -42.10 -16.81
CA THR A 202 31.73 -43.21 -17.20
C THR A 202 30.33 -42.68 -17.52
N SER A 203 29.85 -42.98 -18.73
CA SER A 203 28.46 -42.98 -19.19
C SER A 203 27.67 -44.06 -18.41
N SER A 204 26.33 -44.09 -18.25
CA SER A 204 25.17 -43.62 -19.02
C SER A 204 23.91 -43.95 -18.18
N THR A 205 22.83 -43.15 -18.28
CA THR A 205 21.45 -43.59 -18.63
C THR A 205 20.45 -42.45 -18.46
N ASN A 206 19.54 -42.36 -19.43
CA ASN A 206 18.46 -41.39 -19.61
C ASN A 206 17.61 -41.11 -18.36
N ASN A 207 17.30 -39.83 -18.14
CA ASN A 207 15.99 -39.39 -17.70
C ASN A 207 15.72 -37.96 -18.20
N ASN A 208 14.71 -37.83 -19.05
CA ASN A 208 14.14 -36.56 -19.50
C ASN A 208 13.55 -35.82 -18.30
N HIS A 209 14.21 -34.77 -17.83
CA HIS A 209 13.60 -33.67 -17.09
C HIS A 209 13.94 -32.38 -17.81
N HIS A 210 12.90 -31.62 -18.20
CA HIS A 210 13.03 -30.29 -18.78
C HIS A 210 13.79 -29.37 -17.80
N SER A 211 15.09 -29.23 -17.99
CA SER A 211 15.92 -28.26 -17.30
C SER A 211 15.86 -26.93 -18.06
N SER A 212 15.00 -26.01 -17.62
CA SER A 212 15.12 -24.59 -18.00
C SER A 212 16.50 -24.10 -17.58
N ALA A 213 17.25 -23.49 -18.51
CA ALA A 213 18.52 -22.84 -18.18
C ALA A 213 18.29 -21.77 -17.09
N PRO A 214 19.20 -21.59 -16.12
CA PRO A 214 19.11 -20.50 -15.17
C PRO A 214 19.16 -19.17 -15.92
N LEU A 215 18.21 -18.28 -15.60
CA LEU A 215 18.11 -16.96 -16.22
C LEU A 215 19.40 -16.16 -16.00
N PRO A 216 19.76 -15.24 -16.93
CA PRO A 216 20.81 -14.24 -16.70
C PRO A 216 20.63 -13.55 -15.34
N GLU A 217 21.73 -13.21 -14.66
CA GLU A 217 21.70 -12.71 -13.26
C GLU A 217 20.82 -11.45 -13.07
N HIS A 218 20.70 -10.61 -14.10
CA HIS A 218 19.81 -9.45 -14.10
C HIS A 218 18.32 -9.77 -14.32
N LEU A 219 18.01 -11.02 -14.69
CA LEU A 219 16.69 -11.63 -14.79
C LEU A 219 16.42 -12.64 -13.68
N LEU A 220 17.42 -12.90 -12.82
CA LEU A 220 17.21 -13.66 -11.59
C LEU A 220 16.43 -12.80 -10.60
N ILE A 221 15.31 -13.35 -10.19
CA ILE A 221 14.33 -12.61 -9.42
C ILE A 221 14.62 -12.90 -7.96
N ASN A 222 15.41 -12.01 -7.38
CA ASN A 222 16.00 -12.08 -6.04
C ASN A 222 16.88 -13.31 -5.84
N THR A 223 18.16 -13.07 -5.53
CA THR A 223 18.69 -13.72 -4.34
C THR A 223 17.76 -13.34 -3.19
N PRO A 224 17.05 -14.28 -2.53
CA PRO A 224 16.92 -14.11 -1.11
C PRO A 224 18.37 -14.00 -0.65
N TYR A 225 18.79 -12.81 -0.21
CA TYR A 225 19.85 -12.80 0.79
C TYR A 225 19.43 -13.86 1.79
N GLY A 226 20.32 -14.83 2.06
CA GLY A 226 19.97 -16.06 2.77
C GLY A 226 19.23 -15.78 4.08
N ASN A 227 18.86 -16.81 4.82
CA ASN A 227 18.07 -16.76 6.05
C ASN A 227 18.53 -15.77 7.18
N VAL A 228 19.49 -14.88 6.94
CA VAL A 228 19.95 -13.77 7.76
C VAL A 228 19.11 -12.51 7.48
N LEU A 229 18.36 -12.06 8.50
CA LEU A 229 17.70 -10.75 8.49
C LEU A 229 18.70 -9.63 8.20
N GLN A 230 18.32 -8.72 7.31
CA GLN A 230 19.12 -7.53 7.02
C GLN A 230 19.10 -6.56 8.21
N PRO A 231 20.16 -5.73 8.42
CA PRO A 231 20.21 -4.80 9.55
C PRO A 231 19.01 -3.85 9.63
N HIS A 232 18.55 -3.32 8.50
CA HIS A 232 17.37 -2.43 8.46
C HIS A 232 16.07 -3.16 8.86
N GLN A 233 15.94 -4.45 8.54
CA GLN A 233 14.80 -5.27 8.97
C GLN A 233 14.78 -5.47 10.48
N GLN A 234 15.96 -5.63 11.09
CA GLN A 234 16.09 -5.75 12.54
C GLN A 234 15.62 -4.47 13.22
N ILE A 235 16.04 -3.30 12.73
CA ILE A 235 15.61 -2.00 13.27
C ILE A 235 14.09 -1.81 13.14
N ILE A 236 13.50 -2.10 11.97
CA ILE A 236 12.04 -2.01 11.78
C ILE A 236 11.30 -2.92 12.78
N ASN A 237 11.76 -4.14 12.96
CA ASN A 237 11.15 -5.10 13.88
C ASN A 237 11.33 -4.71 15.36
N GLU A 238 12.45 -4.07 15.69
CA GLU A 238 12.69 -3.51 17.02
C GLU A 238 11.74 -2.34 17.30
N CYS A 239 11.62 -1.38 16.38
CA CYS A 239 10.64 -0.29 16.48
C CYS A 239 9.19 -0.83 16.59
N LEU A 240 8.84 -1.91 15.87
CA LEU A 240 7.55 -2.59 16.01
C LEU A 240 7.28 -3.15 17.41
N LYS A 241 8.32 -3.54 18.15
CA LYS A 241 8.17 -3.98 19.55
C LYS A 241 8.12 -2.79 20.49
N LEU A 242 9.01 -1.81 20.27
CA LEU A 242 9.16 -0.64 21.14
C LEU A 242 7.90 0.22 21.14
N HIS A 243 7.27 0.49 19.98
CA HIS A 243 6.10 1.38 19.95
C HIS A 243 4.91 0.88 20.78
N LEU A 244 4.75 -0.45 20.93
CA LEU A 244 3.71 -1.03 21.79
C LEU A 244 4.04 -0.84 23.27
N ALA A 245 5.31 -1.08 23.65
CA ALA A 245 5.77 -0.87 25.02
C ALA A 245 5.71 0.62 25.43
N GLN A 246 6.08 1.52 24.52
CA GLN A 246 5.99 2.96 24.72
C GLN A 246 4.54 3.43 24.90
N LYS A 247 3.59 2.85 24.14
CA LYS A 247 2.16 3.11 24.32
C LYS A 247 1.67 2.72 25.71
N GLU A 248 2.10 1.56 26.22
CA GLU A 248 1.80 1.15 27.60
C GLU A 248 2.45 2.08 28.63
N GLN A 249 3.69 2.51 28.37
CA GLN A 249 4.40 3.47 29.21
C GLN A 249 3.67 4.82 29.28
N LEU A 250 3.14 5.34 28.16
CA LEU A 250 2.34 6.56 28.12
C LEU A 250 1.07 6.46 28.99
N GLU A 251 0.38 5.33 28.98
CA GLU A 251 -0.78 5.13 29.86
C GLU A 251 -0.39 5.09 31.35
N LYS A 252 0.78 4.51 31.68
CA LYS A 252 1.30 4.56 33.06
C LYS A 252 1.68 5.99 33.47
N MET A 253 2.39 6.72 32.60
CA MET A 253 2.75 8.13 32.83
C MET A 253 1.52 8.99 33.08
N LYS A 254 0.44 8.78 32.32
CA LYS A 254 -0.84 9.48 32.50
C LYS A 254 -1.43 9.29 33.89
N ILE A 255 -1.37 8.08 34.44
CA ILE A 255 -1.86 7.78 35.80
C ILE A 255 -1.01 8.51 36.85
N VAL A 256 0.33 8.40 36.74
CA VAL A 256 1.26 9.04 37.68
C VAL A 256 1.13 10.57 37.61
N GLN A 257 1.01 11.15 36.42
CA GLN A 257 0.86 12.58 36.23
C GLN A 257 -0.43 13.12 36.84
N LYS A 258 -1.55 12.40 36.72
CA LYS A 258 -2.81 12.77 37.40
C LYS A 258 -2.61 12.89 38.91
N GLN A 259 -1.83 11.98 39.50
CA GLN A 259 -1.52 12.00 40.92
C GLN A 259 -0.65 13.21 41.29
N VAL A 260 0.41 13.49 40.51
CA VAL A 260 1.31 14.63 40.73
C VAL A 260 0.58 15.96 40.59
N LEU A 261 -0.31 16.10 39.61
CA LEU A 261 -1.11 17.30 39.42
C LEU A 261 -2.20 17.48 40.50
N ALA A 262 -2.65 16.39 41.14
CA ALA A 262 -3.59 16.44 42.25
C ALA A 262 -2.90 16.81 43.57
N VAL A 263 -1.73 16.22 43.82
CA VAL A 263 -0.92 16.45 45.01
C VAL A 263 0.53 16.67 44.57
N PRO A 264 0.96 17.93 44.37
CA PRO A 264 2.31 18.23 43.91
C PRO A 264 3.37 17.72 44.88
N GLN A 265 4.24 16.83 44.39
CA GLN A 265 5.41 16.32 45.10
C GLN A 265 6.65 16.56 44.25
N LYS A 266 7.68 17.18 44.83
CA LYS A 266 8.86 17.66 44.07
C LYS A 266 9.66 16.49 43.48
N GLU A 267 9.84 15.42 44.24
CA GLU A 267 10.59 14.23 43.82
C GLU A 267 9.87 13.52 42.66
N THR A 268 8.56 13.29 42.81
CA THR A 268 7.72 12.65 41.79
C THR A 268 7.61 13.49 40.52
N PHE A 269 7.55 14.83 40.66
CA PHE A 269 7.62 15.76 39.54
C PHE A 269 8.92 15.59 38.74
N HIS A 270 10.08 15.66 39.41
CA HIS A 270 11.37 15.55 38.71
C HIS A 270 11.58 14.18 38.07
N MET A 271 11.12 13.11 38.73
CA MET A 271 11.16 11.77 38.17
C MET A 271 10.34 11.67 36.88
N LEU A 272 9.08 12.14 36.92
CA LEU A 272 8.19 12.11 35.76
C LEU A 272 8.69 13.01 34.62
N ASP A 273 9.18 14.20 34.93
CA ASP A 273 9.74 15.14 33.94
C ASP A 273 10.97 14.52 33.23
N ASN A 274 11.84 13.84 33.97
CA ASN A 274 12.98 13.13 33.39
C ASN A 274 12.55 11.92 32.54
N GLU A 275 11.52 11.18 32.98
CA GLU A 275 10.98 10.03 32.24
C GLU A 275 10.37 10.48 30.90
N GLN A 276 9.57 11.55 30.91
CA GLN A 276 8.99 12.14 29.69
C GLN A 276 10.06 12.60 28.71
N ASN A 277 11.06 13.33 29.19
CA ASN A 277 12.17 13.80 28.35
C ASN A 277 12.99 12.64 27.76
N THR A 278 13.16 11.55 28.51
CA THR A 278 13.89 10.37 28.05
C THR A 278 13.10 9.63 26.97
N LEU A 279 11.81 9.38 27.20
CA LEU A 279 10.94 8.73 26.22
C LEU A 279 10.82 9.56 24.93
N LYS A 280 10.72 10.89 25.04
CA LYS A 280 10.67 11.78 23.88
C LYS A 280 11.91 11.63 22.99
N LYS A 281 13.10 11.63 23.60
CA LYS A 281 14.37 11.43 22.86
C LYS A 281 14.45 10.07 22.18
N GLN A 282 13.91 9.02 22.80
CA GLN A 282 13.86 7.67 22.21
C GLN A 282 12.96 7.66 20.97
N ILE A 283 11.73 8.16 21.10
CA ILE A 283 10.76 8.27 20.00
C ILE A 283 11.34 9.09 18.84
N ASP A 284 11.97 10.24 19.12
CA ASP A 284 12.57 11.09 18.09
C ASP A 284 13.75 10.40 17.36
N ALA A 285 14.56 9.63 18.09
CA ALA A 285 15.65 8.84 17.50
C ALA A 285 15.11 7.70 16.62
N GLU A 286 14.02 7.04 17.01
CA GLU A 286 13.35 6.00 16.23
C GLU A 286 12.73 6.58 14.95
N ILE A 287 12.04 7.71 15.03
CA ILE A 287 11.50 8.43 13.85
C ILE A 287 12.64 8.77 12.88
N THR A 288 13.75 9.32 13.39
CA THR A 288 14.93 9.66 12.57
C THR A 288 15.53 8.43 11.89
N SER A 289 15.63 7.32 12.62
CA SER A 289 16.17 6.06 12.09
C SER A 289 15.27 5.47 10.99
N LEU A 290 13.96 5.50 11.16
CA LEU A 290 12.99 5.04 10.17
C LEU A 290 12.99 5.93 8.91
N GLN A 291 13.14 7.25 9.05
CA GLN A 291 13.31 8.17 7.93
C GLN A 291 14.59 7.87 7.15
N GLN A 292 15.69 7.59 7.84
CA GLN A 292 16.96 7.19 7.19
C GLN A 292 16.82 5.87 6.44
N ILE A 293 16.08 4.90 7.00
CA ILE A 293 15.80 3.63 6.32
C ILE A 293 15.03 3.86 5.01
N ASP A 294 13.95 4.66 5.02
CA ASP A 294 13.19 4.99 3.79
C ASP A 294 14.07 5.66 2.73
N GLN A 295 15.03 6.49 3.16
CA GLN A 295 15.93 7.22 2.26
C GLN A 295 17.08 6.37 1.71
N THR A 296 17.43 5.27 2.37
CA THR A 296 18.64 4.50 2.05
C THR A 296 18.33 3.16 1.37
N PHE A 297 17.22 2.51 1.73
CA PHE A 297 16.90 1.17 1.28
C PHE A 297 15.65 1.13 0.40
N VAL A 298 15.73 0.38 -0.70
CA VAL A 298 14.54 -0.04 -1.46
C VAL A 298 13.88 -1.17 -0.69
N LEU A 299 12.73 -0.89 -0.11
CA LEU A 299 12.01 -1.76 0.82
C LEU A 299 11.00 -2.65 0.08
N SER A 300 10.74 -3.83 0.63
CA SER A 300 9.63 -4.69 0.24
C SER A 300 8.28 -4.10 0.70
N PRO A 301 7.14 -4.50 0.10
CA PRO A 301 5.83 -3.95 0.49
C PRO A 301 5.50 -4.05 2.00
N PRO A 302 5.78 -5.18 2.69
CA PRO A 302 5.56 -5.26 4.14
C PRO A 302 6.44 -4.29 4.94
N GLU A 303 7.69 -4.08 4.52
CA GLU A 303 8.61 -3.13 5.17
C GLU A 303 8.15 -1.69 4.93
N ILE A 304 7.75 -1.33 3.70
CA ILE A 304 7.19 0.00 3.37
C ILE A 304 5.98 0.28 4.27
N ARG A 305 5.08 -0.70 4.41
CA ARG A 305 3.92 -0.57 5.30
C ARG A 305 4.34 -0.31 6.74
N ASN A 306 5.24 -1.15 7.27
CA ASN A 306 5.65 -1.06 8.67
C ASN A 306 6.35 0.27 8.95
N VAL A 307 7.21 0.77 8.05
CA VAL A 307 7.87 2.07 8.18
C VAL A 307 6.85 3.21 8.19
N ILE A 308 5.89 3.22 7.25
CA ILE A 308 4.83 4.25 7.21
C ILE A 308 3.98 4.21 8.49
N PHE A 309 3.56 3.02 8.91
CA PHE A 309 2.77 2.82 10.12
C PHE A 309 3.52 3.31 11.36
N LEU A 310 4.78 2.92 11.52
CA LEU A 310 5.60 3.32 12.67
C LEU A 310 5.85 4.83 12.69
N LEU A 311 6.21 5.44 11.56
CA LEU A 311 6.40 6.89 11.48
C LEU A 311 5.14 7.64 11.91
N HIS A 312 3.97 7.14 11.51
CA HIS A 312 2.68 7.71 11.89
C HIS A 312 2.37 7.54 13.38
N GLU A 313 2.44 6.32 13.89
CA GLU A 313 2.17 6.02 15.31
C GLU A 313 3.13 6.72 16.26
N LEU A 314 4.43 6.70 15.98
CA LEU A 314 5.45 7.36 16.81
C LEU A 314 5.28 8.88 16.81
N THR A 315 4.86 9.47 15.69
CA THR A 315 4.52 10.91 15.64
C THR A 315 3.34 11.24 16.56
N ILE A 316 2.30 10.41 16.55
CA ILE A 316 1.14 10.58 17.45
C ILE A 316 1.57 10.44 18.93
N GLN A 317 2.40 9.44 19.24
CA GLN A 317 2.94 9.25 20.59
C GLN A 317 3.79 10.46 21.03
N SER A 318 4.62 11.00 20.15
CA SER A 318 5.41 12.21 20.39
C SER A 318 4.50 13.40 20.73
N ILE A 319 3.44 13.65 19.96
CA ILE A 319 2.48 14.73 20.21
C ILE A 319 1.79 14.53 21.58
N GLN A 320 1.34 13.30 21.88
CA GLN A 320 0.70 13.02 23.17
C GLN A 320 1.66 13.28 24.36
N LEU A 321 2.94 12.92 24.21
CA LEU A 321 3.96 13.14 25.22
C LEU A 321 4.28 14.64 25.40
N GLU A 322 4.30 15.41 24.31
CA GLU A 322 4.44 16.88 24.36
C GLU A 322 3.30 17.53 25.16
N LEU A 323 2.05 17.09 24.94
CA LEU A 323 0.90 17.58 25.73
C LEU A 323 1.04 17.24 27.23
N TYR A 324 1.52 16.04 27.57
CA TYR A 324 1.79 15.67 28.96
C TYR A 324 2.88 16.52 29.58
N HIS A 325 3.95 16.79 28.83
CA HIS A 325 5.04 17.63 29.28
C HIS A 325 4.61 19.08 29.48
N GLU A 326 3.89 19.67 28.53
CA GLU A 326 3.36 21.04 28.65
C GLU A 326 2.47 21.20 29.88
N GLU A 327 1.55 20.24 30.13
CA GLU A 327 0.68 20.26 31.31
C GLU A 327 1.47 20.15 32.61
N LEU A 328 2.47 19.28 32.67
CA LEU A 328 3.32 19.10 33.84
C LEU A 328 4.09 20.39 34.17
N GLN A 329 4.61 21.06 33.15
CA GLN A 329 5.39 22.30 33.28
C GLN A 329 4.56 23.48 33.81
N LEU A 330 3.23 23.43 33.74
CA LEU A 330 2.37 24.44 34.37
C LEU A 330 2.46 24.48 35.90
N LEU A 331 2.91 23.39 36.55
CA LEU A 331 3.20 23.40 37.99
C LEU A 331 4.37 24.33 38.34
N VAL A 332 5.32 24.49 37.43
CA VAL A 332 6.51 25.34 37.61
C VAL A 332 6.27 26.73 37.04
N ARG A 333 5.55 26.82 35.91
CA ARG A 333 5.23 28.06 35.21
C ARG A 333 3.72 28.20 35.02
N PRO A 334 2.97 28.56 36.08
CA PRO A 334 1.53 28.73 35.98
C PRO A 334 1.15 29.84 35.00
N GLN A 335 0.04 29.66 34.30
CA GLN A 335 -0.52 30.65 33.39
C GLN A 335 -1.97 30.96 33.79
N THR A 336 -2.35 32.23 33.69
CA THR A 336 -3.71 32.70 33.95
C THR A 336 -4.21 33.56 32.79
N PRO A 337 -5.22 33.12 32.00
CA PRO A 337 -5.96 31.86 32.15
C PRO A 337 -5.11 30.62 31.82
N PRO A 338 -5.48 29.43 32.31
CA PRO A 338 -4.79 28.19 31.97
C PRO A 338 -4.92 27.90 30.47
N PRO A 339 -3.85 27.44 29.80
CA PRO A 339 -3.91 27.12 28.38
C PRO A 339 -4.76 25.87 28.13
N THR A 340 -5.32 25.78 26.93
CA THR A 340 -6.00 24.57 26.48
C THR A 340 -4.97 23.57 25.98
N ILE A 341 -4.72 22.51 26.76
CA ILE A 341 -3.78 21.44 26.39
C ILE A 341 -4.53 20.34 25.63
N ALA A 342 -4.70 20.55 24.33
CA ALA A 342 -5.34 19.60 23.44
C ALA A 342 -4.81 19.71 22.01
N ALA A 343 -4.76 18.57 21.31
CA ALA A 343 -4.38 18.50 19.90
C ALA A 343 -5.33 17.58 19.14
N LEU A 344 -5.64 17.93 17.89
CA LEU A 344 -6.43 17.09 17.00
C LEU A 344 -5.49 16.39 16.02
N VAL A 345 -5.56 15.08 15.90
CA VAL A 345 -4.66 14.28 15.05
C VAL A 345 -5.46 13.35 14.14
N VAL A 346 -4.95 13.11 12.93
CA VAL A 346 -5.49 12.07 12.04
C VAL A 346 -4.81 10.77 12.41
N ILE A 347 -5.55 9.77 12.89
CA ILE A 347 -4.99 8.47 13.29
C ILE A 347 -5.09 7.42 12.19
N GLU A 348 -6.07 7.55 11.29
CA GLU A 348 -6.22 6.66 10.13
C GLU A 348 -6.60 7.48 8.88
N GLN A 349 -5.99 7.15 7.74
CA GLN A 349 -6.31 7.76 6.44
C GLN A 349 -5.91 6.87 5.26
N PRO A 350 -6.66 6.90 4.14
CA PRO A 350 -6.31 6.16 2.93
C PRO A 350 -5.41 6.94 1.97
N PHE A 351 -5.03 8.16 2.30
CA PHE A 351 -4.23 9.02 1.42
C PHE A 351 -2.73 8.61 1.45
N PRO A 352 -1.97 8.85 0.37
CA PRO A 352 -2.36 9.50 -0.87
C PRO A 352 -3.09 8.58 -1.84
N MET A 353 -4.06 9.13 -2.57
CA MET A 353 -4.82 8.40 -3.58
C MET A 353 -5.48 9.30 -4.64
N VAL A 354 -5.78 8.73 -5.81
CA VAL A 354 -6.67 9.34 -6.81
C VAL A 354 -8.09 8.80 -6.62
N ILE A 355 -9.03 9.70 -6.36
CA ILE A 355 -10.43 9.41 -5.99
C ILE A 355 -11.35 9.75 -7.14
N THR A 356 -12.34 8.91 -7.42
CA THR A 356 -13.41 9.25 -8.36
C THR A 356 -14.50 10.05 -7.66
N LYS A 357 -14.86 11.21 -8.21
CA LYS A 357 -15.96 12.06 -7.73
C LYS A 357 -17.22 11.22 -7.45
N CYS A 358 -17.93 11.57 -6.39
CA CYS A 358 -19.18 10.96 -5.92
C CYS A 358 -19.07 9.48 -5.51
N LYS A 359 -17.87 8.87 -5.55
CA LYS A 359 -17.65 7.55 -4.97
C LYS A 359 -17.31 7.69 -3.48
N PRO A 360 -18.07 7.07 -2.56
CA PRO A 360 -17.75 7.09 -1.14
C PRO A 360 -16.52 6.24 -0.83
N LEU A 361 -15.76 6.64 0.18
CA LEU A 361 -14.67 5.86 0.78
C LEU A 361 -15.23 5.00 1.93
N GLU A 362 -15.95 3.94 1.60
CA GLU A 362 -16.60 3.08 2.61
C GLU A 362 -15.58 2.20 3.36
N ASP A 363 -14.74 1.48 2.61
CA ASP A 363 -13.72 0.57 3.16
C ASP A 363 -12.48 1.28 3.74
N ASP A 364 -12.37 2.59 3.49
CA ASP A 364 -11.17 3.41 3.68
C ASP A 364 -11.52 4.68 4.49
N PRO A 365 -11.91 4.57 5.78
CA PRO A 365 -12.32 5.73 6.55
C PRO A 365 -11.15 6.66 6.86
N VAL A 366 -11.46 7.91 7.16
CA VAL A 366 -10.54 8.82 7.87
C VAL A 366 -10.97 8.91 9.32
N VAL A 367 -10.06 8.64 10.25
CA VAL A 367 -10.33 8.70 11.69
C VAL A 367 -9.48 9.78 12.32
N VAL A 368 -10.13 10.65 13.08
CA VAL A 368 -9.52 11.78 13.77
C VAL A 368 -9.67 11.58 15.26
N GLN A 369 -8.62 11.82 16.04
CA GLN A 369 -8.62 11.69 17.49
C GLN A 369 -8.28 13.02 18.16
N LEU A 370 -8.96 13.33 19.25
CA LEU A 370 -8.63 14.45 20.14
C LEU A 370 -7.75 13.96 21.29
N LEU A 371 -6.49 14.36 21.26
CA LEU A 371 -5.51 14.16 22.33
C LEU A 371 -5.60 15.32 23.32
N SER A 372 -5.31 15.06 24.59
CA SER A 372 -5.27 16.10 25.63
C SER A 372 -4.26 15.80 26.73
N GLY A 373 -4.05 16.81 27.60
CA GLY A 373 -3.42 16.60 28.89
C GLY A 373 -4.18 15.61 29.76
N THR A 374 -3.55 15.18 30.85
CA THR A 374 -4.07 14.13 31.74
C THR A 374 -5.24 14.59 32.60
N ARG A 375 -5.32 15.89 32.92
CA ARG A 375 -6.40 16.52 33.70
C ARG A 375 -7.25 17.49 32.89
N THR A 376 -7.06 17.53 31.58
CA THR A 376 -7.82 18.42 30.70
C THR A 376 -9.28 17.96 30.62
N GLU A 377 -10.14 18.62 31.39
CA GLU A 377 -11.59 18.46 31.35
C GLU A 377 -12.21 19.47 30.38
N LEU A 378 -12.71 18.97 29.25
CA LEU A 378 -13.36 19.77 28.23
C LEU A 378 -14.85 19.89 28.58
N GLN A 379 -15.33 21.12 28.78
CA GLN A 379 -16.74 21.40 29.02
C GLN A 379 -17.55 21.45 27.72
N MET A 380 -16.91 21.86 26.62
CA MET A 380 -17.54 21.95 25.32
C MET A 380 -16.63 21.36 24.25
N MET A 381 -17.21 20.54 23.38
CA MET A 381 -16.62 20.07 22.14
C MET A 381 -17.61 20.32 21.01
N SER A 382 -17.23 21.14 20.02
CA SER A 382 -18.04 21.27 18.80
C SER A 382 -17.95 20.00 17.95
N LYS A 383 -18.80 19.90 16.92
CA LYS A 383 -18.57 18.92 15.84
C LYS A 383 -17.21 19.17 15.19
N VAL A 384 -16.54 18.10 14.77
CA VAL A 384 -15.31 18.16 13.99
C VAL A 384 -15.68 18.50 12.56
N ARG A 385 -14.99 19.48 11.96
CA ARG A 385 -15.18 19.92 10.58
C ARG A 385 -14.00 19.51 9.71
N ALA A 386 -14.26 18.74 8.66
CA ALA A 386 -13.32 18.46 7.59
C ALA A 386 -13.31 19.62 6.58
N THR A 387 -12.12 20.13 6.28
CA THR A 387 -11.91 21.22 5.31
C THR A 387 -10.90 20.77 4.27
N MET A 388 -11.27 20.82 3.00
CA MET A 388 -10.37 20.55 1.89
C MET A 388 -9.54 21.80 1.56
N VAL A 389 -8.21 21.64 1.53
CA VAL A 389 -7.24 22.72 1.32
C VAL A 389 -6.47 22.47 0.02
N VAL A 390 -6.31 23.53 -0.78
CA VAL A 390 -5.50 23.53 -2.01
C VAL A 390 -4.27 24.40 -1.75
N GLU A 391 -3.05 23.85 -1.79
CA GLU A 391 -1.81 24.57 -1.45
C GLU A 391 -1.58 25.88 -2.22
N ASN A 392 -2.08 25.98 -3.46
CA ASN A 392 -1.84 27.12 -4.34
C ASN A 392 -2.98 28.15 -4.40
N GLN A 393 -4.01 28.03 -3.55
CA GLN A 393 -5.04 29.06 -3.44
C GLN A 393 -4.86 29.86 -2.14
N GLN A 394 -4.17 31.00 -2.25
CA GLN A 394 -4.32 32.06 -1.26
C GLN A 394 -5.77 32.57 -1.31
N GLY A 395 -6.40 32.66 -0.15
CA GLY A 395 -7.85 32.68 0.02
C GLY A 395 -8.59 33.67 -0.88
N SER A 396 -9.42 33.14 -1.78
CA SER A 396 -10.57 33.89 -2.29
C SER A 396 -11.68 33.77 -1.24
N LYS A 397 -11.77 34.78 -0.37
CA LYS A 397 -12.91 34.96 0.53
C LYS A 397 -14.12 35.44 -0.29
N THR A 398 -14.77 34.51 -1.01
CA THR A 398 -16.11 34.74 -1.55
C THR A 398 -17.09 33.83 -0.82
N SER A 399 -18.22 34.38 -0.37
CA SER A 399 -19.04 33.83 0.72
C SER A 399 -19.96 32.65 0.33
N SER A 400 -19.60 31.87 -0.70
CA SER A 400 -20.30 30.62 -1.03
C SER A 400 -19.42 29.73 -1.91
N SER A 401 -18.34 29.18 -1.34
CA SER A 401 -17.68 28.06 -2.02
C SER A 401 -18.66 26.88 -2.10
N PRO A 402 -18.80 26.23 -3.26
CA PRO A 402 -19.69 25.09 -3.41
C PRO A 402 -19.27 23.98 -2.44
N LYS A 403 -20.24 23.31 -1.83
CA LYS A 403 -20.01 22.17 -0.93
C LYS A 403 -19.14 21.13 -1.62
N THR A 404 -17.96 20.85 -1.06
CA THR A 404 -16.96 19.97 -1.69
C THR A 404 -16.97 18.55 -1.13
N ILE A 405 -17.39 18.38 0.12
CA ILE A 405 -17.49 17.10 0.83
C ILE A 405 -18.95 16.91 1.26
N GLU A 406 -19.52 15.72 1.09
CA GLU A 406 -20.92 15.45 1.46
C GLU A 406 -21.18 15.60 2.97
N THR A 407 -20.31 15.03 3.80
CA THR A 407 -20.38 15.09 5.26
C THR A 407 -19.15 15.81 5.81
N GLU A 408 -19.23 17.14 5.86
CA GLU A 408 -18.14 17.98 6.41
C GLU A 408 -18.06 17.94 7.93
N MET A 409 -19.17 17.74 8.63
CA MET A 409 -19.25 17.80 10.09
C MET A 409 -19.66 16.47 10.70
N VAL A 410 -18.86 15.99 11.66
CA VAL A 410 -19.09 14.74 12.41
C VAL A 410 -18.95 15.03 13.90
N SER A 411 -19.83 14.44 14.72
CA SER A 411 -19.72 14.54 16.18
C SER A 411 -18.58 13.66 16.68
N MET A 412 -17.86 14.12 17.70
CA MET A 412 -16.84 13.34 18.37
C MET A 412 -17.50 12.31 19.31
N ASP A 413 -17.01 11.07 19.31
CA ASP A 413 -17.34 10.09 20.34
C ASP A 413 -16.77 10.54 21.70
N GLU A 414 -17.60 10.60 22.75
CA GLU A 414 -17.18 11.13 24.06
C GLU A 414 -16.20 10.21 24.79
N THR A 415 -16.26 8.90 24.54
CA THR A 415 -15.50 7.90 25.28
C THR A 415 -14.08 7.75 24.73
N GLN A 416 -13.96 7.52 23.42
CA GLN A 416 -12.71 7.29 22.71
C GLN A 416 -12.12 8.59 22.13
N ARG A 417 -12.91 9.67 22.11
CA ARG A 417 -12.54 10.95 21.51
C ARG A 417 -12.17 10.81 20.04
N LEU A 418 -12.96 10.01 19.32
CA LEU A 418 -12.79 9.72 17.89
C LEU A 418 -13.91 10.31 17.04
N ALA A 419 -13.55 10.85 15.87
CA ALA A 419 -14.47 11.24 14.82
C ALA A 419 -14.12 10.47 13.54
N LYS A 420 -15.06 9.63 13.08
CA LYS A 420 -14.89 8.77 11.91
C LYS A 420 -15.62 9.34 10.69
N TYR A 421 -14.91 9.47 9.57
CA TYR A 421 -15.42 9.98 8.31
C TYR A 421 -15.39 8.92 7.21
N HIS A 422 -16.56 8.68 6.62
CA HIS A 422 -16.69 8.00 5.32
C HIS A 422 -16.86 9.07 4.25
N LEU A 423 -15.73 9.53 3.69
CA LEU A 423 -15.72 10.73 2.86
C LEU A 423 -16.30 10.45 1.47
N LYS A 424 -17.06 11.42 0.96
CA LYS A 424 -17.53 11.46 -0.43
C LYS A 424 -17.31 12.86 -0.99
N PHE A 425 -16.52 12.94 -2.05
CA PHE A 425 -16.13 14.21 -2.68
C PHE A 425 -17.07 14.55 -3.83
N LEU A 426 -17.65 15.75 -3.80
CA LEU A 426 -18.71 16.17 -4.72
C LEU A 426 -18.15 16.87 -5.98
N ASN A 427 -16.87 17.26 -5.97
CA ASN A 427 -16.24 18.04 -7.03
C ASN A 427 -14.87 17.46 -7.35
N GLY A 428 -14.49 17.51 -8.63
CA GLY A 428 -13.12 17.21 -9.03
C GLY A 428 -12.17 18.34 -8.65
N THR A 429 -10.91 18.02 -8.36
CA THR A 429 -9.88 19.00 -7.95
C THR A 429 -9.10 19.54 -9.15
N ARG A 430 -9.57 19.27 -10.37
CA ARG A 430 -8.93 19.69 -11.63
C ARG A 430 -7.46 19.26 -11.72
N LYS A 431 -7.18 18.01 -11.29
CA LYS A 431 -5.83 17.41 -11.25
C LYS A 431 -4.85 18.10 -10.30
N ASN A 432 -5.32 18.97 -9.41
CA ASN A 432 -4.48 19.55 -8.36
C ASN A 432 -4.53 18.68 -7.10
N PRO A 433 -3.37 18.42 -6.46
CA PRO A 433 -3.31 17.84 -5.13
C PRO A 433 -4.02 18.72 -4.11
N VAL A 434 -4.77 18.09 -3.22
CA VAL A 434 -5.44 18.71 -2.08
C VAL A 434 -5.15 17.91 -0.82
N THR A 435 -5.30 18.54 0.34
CA THR A 435 -5.22 17.88 1.65
C THR A 435 -6.49 18.15 2.45
N LEU A 436 -6.73 17.36 3.49
CA LEU A 436 -7.76 17.65 4.49
C LEU A 436 -7.12 18.22 5.74
N LYS A 437 -7.76 19.23 6.30
CA LYS A 437 -7.57 19.63 7.69
C LYS A 437 -8.85 19.42 8.47
N PHE A 438 -8.72 18.98 9.70
CA PHE A 438 -9.84 18.83 10.61
C PHE A 438 -9.76 19.91 11.66
N GLY A 439 -10.88 20.57 11.95
CA GLY A 439 -10.93 21.64 12.93
C GLY A 439 -12.13 21.46 13.86
N MET A 440 -11.96 21.81 15.12
CA MET A 440 -13.05 21.88 16.07
C MET A 440 -12.80 22.97 17.12
N GLN A 441 -13.84 23.40 17.80
CA GLN A 441 -13.75 24.29 18.94
C GLN A 441 -13.87 23.48 20.23
N VAL A 442 -12.94 23.73 21.15
CA VAL A 442 -12.90 23.12 22.48
C VAL A 442 -12.86 24.20 23.54
N GLN A 443 -13.42 23.93 24.72
CA GLN A 443 -13.37 24.84 25.86
C GLN A 443 -13.10 24.06 27.15
N VAL A 444 -12.07 24.48 27.88
CA VAL A 444 -11.76 24.00 29.23
C VAL A 444 -12.59 24.78 30.25
N ALA A 445 -12.88 24.19 31.41
CA ALA A 445 -13.60 24.85 32.50
C ALA A 445 -13.01 26.22 32.87
N GLY A 446 -13.82 27.28 32.73
CA GLY A 446 -13.42 28.66 33.03
C GLY A 446 -12.51 29.32 31.98
N GLY A 447 -12.16 28.64 30.89
CA GLY A 447 -11.38 29.17 29.77
C GLY A 447 -12.24 29.74 28.64
N THR A 448 -11.62 30.44 27.69
CA THR A 448 -12.27 30.87 26.44
C THR A 448 -12.29 29.72 25.43
N PRO A 449 -13.30 29.64 24.54
CA PRO A 449 -13.30 28.66 23.45
C PRO A 449 -12.08 28.83 22.53
N VAL A 450 -11.36 27.75 22.25
CA VAL A 450 -10.18 27.71 21.39
C VAL A 450 -10.46 26.82 20.18
N ASN A 451 -10.06 27.28 18.99
CA ASN A 451 -10.10 26.47 17.78
C ASN A 451 -8.80 25.66 17.67
N ILE A 452 -8.94 24.35 17.57
CA ILE A 452 -7.83 23.43 17.33
C ILE A 452 -7.96 22.85 15.93
N GLU A 453 -6.83 22.76 15.23
CA GLU A 453 -6.74 22.19 13.88
C GLU A 453 -5.74 21.03 13.86
N SER A 454 -6.04 20.02 13.05
CA SER A 454 -5.10 18.95 12.79
C SER A 454 -4.00 19.39 11.81
N PRO A 455 -2.85 18.70 11.82
CA PRO A 455 -1.97 18.68 10.65
C PRO A 455 -2.74 18.29 9.39
N PRO A 456 -2.29 18.73 8.20
CA PRO A 456 -2.90 18.31 6.94
C PRO A 456 -2.72 16.81 6.72
N SER A 457 -3.74 16.17 6.16
CA SER A 457 -3.69 14.79 5.68
C SER A 457 -2.64 14.64 4.57
N SER A 458 -2.30 13.39 4.22
CA SER A 458 -1.54 13.15 2.98
C SER A 458 -2.33 13.65 1.76
N PRO A 459 -1.64 14.07 0.68
CA PRO A 459 -2.29 14.67 -0.48
C PRO A 459 -3.16 13.67 -1.23
N PHE A 460 -4.20 14.12 -1.90
CA PHE A 460 -5.02 13.30 -2.80
C PHE A 460 -5.56 14.15 -3.97
N ILE A 461 -6.13 13.51 -4.98
CA ILE A 461 -6.74 14.19 -6.14
C ILE A 461 -8.11 13.58 -6.40
N VAL A 462 -9.10 14.42 -6.73
CA VAL A 462 -10.43 13.96 -7.14
C VAL A 462 -10.60 14.15 -8.64
N ILE A 463 -10.81 13.05 -9.36
CA ILE A 463 -11.07 13.03 -10.81
C ILE A 463 -12.56 12.91 -11.10
N THR A 464 -13.00 13.47 -12.22
CA THR A 464 -14.37 13.34 -12.75
C THR A 464 -14.49 12.28 -13.83
N ASN A 465 -13.38 11.88 -14.43
CA ASN A 465 -13.33 10.89 -15.51
C ASN A 465 -11.99 10.12 -15.47
N GLU A 466 -12.01 8.86 -15.86
CA GLU A 466 -10.83 7.97 -15.96
C GLU A 466 -9.74 8.52 -16.91
N CYS A 467 -10.11 9.34 -17.90
CA CYS A 467 -9.14 9.98 -18.80
C CYS A 467 -8.17 10.95 -18.07
N GLN A 468 -8.55 11.43 -16.88
CA GLN A 468 -7.72 12.31 -16.06
C GLN A 468 -6.76 11.53 -15.17
N TYR A 469 -6.90 10.20 -15.07
CA TYR A 469 -6.19 9.40 -14.08
C TYR A 469 -4.68 9.47 -14.24
N GLU A 470 -4.14 9.27 -15.44
CA GLU A 470 -2.69 9.27 -15.70
C GLU A 470 -2.02 10.54 -15.18
N GLU A 471 -2.53 11.70 -15.56
CA GLU A 471 -1.95 12.99 -15.19
C GLU A 471 -2.17 13.31 -13.71
N SER A 472 -3.33 12.91 -13.16
CA SER A 472 -3.63 13.07 -11.74
C SER A 472 -2.69 12.22 -10.88
N ASP A 473 -2.54 10.95 -11.22
CA ASP A 473 -1.68 10.02 -10.48
C ASP A 473 -0.22 10.47 -10.54
N GLY A 474 0.23 10.98 -11.68
CA GLY A 474 1.57 11.55 -11.83
C GLY A 474 1.77 12.82 -11.01
N THR A 475 0.82 13.74 -11.07
CA THR A 475 0.86 14.97 -10.26
C THR A 475 0.88 14.63 -8.76
N LEU A 476 0.09 13.64 -8.35
CA LEU A 476 0.02 13.20 -6.97
C LEU A 476 1.31 12.51 -6.53
N LEU A 477 1.83 11.56 -7.31
CA LEU A 477 3.10 10.89 -7.03
C LEU A 477 4.25 11.89 -6.98
N LYS A 478 4.28 12.88 -7.87
CA LYS A 478 5.28 13.95 -7.86
C LYS A 478 5.20 14.74 -6.56
N LYS A 479 4.00 15.16 -6.15
CA LYS A 479 3.80 15.91 -4.90
C LYS A 479 4.19 15.10 -3.66
N ASP A 480 3.79 13.83 -3.61
CA ASP A 480 4.09 12.91 -2.50
C ASP A 480 5.59 12.55 -2.42
N SER A 481 6.26 12.47 -3.58
CA SER A 481 7.69 12.14 -3.65
C SER A 481 8.58 13.32 -3.32
N PHE A 482 8.34 14.45 -3.99
CA PHE A 482 9.26 15.58 -3.94
C PHE A 482 8.84 16.63 -2.91
N GLY A 483 7.54 16.81 -2.64
CA GLY A 483 7.06 17.90 -1.80
C GLY A 483 7.56 19.25 -2.34
N ASN A 484 8.43 19.91 -1.59
CA ASN A 484 9.11 21.15 -1.98
C ASN A 484 10.58 20.94 -2.41
N ASN A 485 11.08 19.70 -2.38
CA ASN A 485 12.44 19.35 -2.74
C ASN A 485 12.57 19.22 -4.26
N ASN A 486 13.72 19.62 -4.81
CA ASN A 486 14.02 19.45 -6.24
C ASN A 486 14.53 18.04 -6.57
N GLU A 487 15.18 17.39 -5.59
CA GLU A 487 15.76 16.06 -5.72
C GLU A 487 15.52 15.23 -4.46
N ILE A 488 15.44 13.91 -4.63
CA ILE A 488 15.28 12.93 -3.55
C ILE A 488 16.10 11.66 -3.82
N PRO A 489 16.47 10.89 -2.79
CA PRO A 489 17.11 9.59 -2.98
C PRO A 489 16.24 8.60 -3.78
N TRP A 490 16.88 7.80 -4.63
CA TRP A 490 16.21 6.75 -5.41
C TRP A 490 15.42 5.78 -4.53
N ALA A 491 15.99 5.35 -3.39
CA ALA A 491 15.32 4.45 -2.47
C ALA A 491 13.96 5.00 -1.99
N SER A 492 13.95 6.25 -1.53
CA SER A 492 12.72 6.91 -1.09
C SER A 492 11.70 7.07 -2.23
N TYR A 493 12.17 7.41 -3.44
CA TYR A 493 11.31 7.48 -4.62
C TYR A 493 10.73 6.10 -4.99
N ALA A 494 11.54 5.05 -5.00
CA ALA A 494 11.12 3.69 -5.33
C ALA A 494 10.09 3.16 -4.34
N ASN A 495 10.26 3.43 -3.03
CA ASN A 495 9.30 3.05 -1.99
C ASN A 495 7.94 3.72 -2.21
N LYS A 496 7.93 5.02 -2.56
CA LYS A 496 6.69 5.76 -2.88
C LYS A 496 6.08 5.28 -4.19
N LEU A 497 6.87 5.11 -5.25
CA LEU A 497 6.42 4.54 -6.51
C LEU A 497 5.75 3.17 -6.30
N GLN A 498 6.34 2.31 -5.48
CA GLN A 498 5.79 0.99 -5.14
C GLN A 498 4.41 1.09 -4.47
N ARG A 499 4.24 2.02 -3.52
CA ARG A 499 2.95 2.28 -2.86
C ARG A 499 1.89 2.76 -3.84
N HIS A 500 2.21 3.75 -4.67
CA HIS A 500 1.30 4.28 -5.68
C HIS A 500 0.95 3.22 -6.72
N PHE A 501 1.92 2.41 -7.13
CA PHE A 501 1.72 1.31 -8.08
C PHE A 501 0.74 0.25 -7.56
N LEU A 502 0.84 -0.15 -6.29
CA LEU A 502 -0.11 -1.09 -5.67
C LEU A 502 -1.53 -0.52 -5.63
N ARG A 503 -1.68 0.77 -5.30
CA ARG A 503 -2.97 1.46 -5.35
C ARG A 503 -3.52 1.57 -6.77
N ALA A 504 -2.66 1.85 -7.74
CA ALA A 504 -3.02 1.96 -9.15
C ALA A 504 -3.52 0.64 -9.73
N THR A 505 -2.94 -0.47 -9.29
CA THR A 505 -3.28 -1.84 -9.70
C THR A 505 -4.36 -2.49 -8.81
N ARG A 506 -4.96 -1.73 -7.88
CA ARG A 506 -6.06 -2.16 -6.99
C ARG A 506 -5.73 -3.42 -6.19
N GLN A 507 -4.52 -3.48 -5.66
CA GLN A 507 -4.05 -4.62 -4.87
C GLN A 507 -4.20 -4.37 -3.38
N ASP A 508 -4.35 -5.47 -2.64
CA ASP A 508 -4.24 -5.45 -1.19
C ASP A 508 -2.82 -5.03 -0.79
N PHE A 509 -2.71 -4.03 0.07
CA PHE A 509 -1.42 -3.53 0.55
C PHE A 509 -0.75 -4.46 1.58
N MET A 510 -1.53 -5.28 2.28
CA MET A 510 -1.06 -6.28 3.24
C MET A 510 -0.50 -7.53 2.55
N LYS A 511 -1.17 -7.98 1.49
CA LYS A 511 -0.82 -9.20 0.76
C LYS A 511 -0.98 -8.95 -0.75
N PRO A 512 -0.09 -8.14 -1.36
CA PRO A 512 -0.17 -7.88 -2.79
C PRO A 512 0.09 -9.16 -3.59
N THR A 513 -0.71 -9.39 -4.63
CA THR A 513 -0.54 -10.53 -5.54
C THR A 513 0.77 -10.43 -6.32
N ARG A 514 1.08 -9.23 -6.83
CA ARG A 514 2.32 -8.94 -7.56
C ARG A 514 2.69 -7.47 -7.42
N TYR A 515 3.91 -7.16 -7.04
CA TYR A 515 4.42 -5.79 -6.93
C TYR A 515 5.56 -5.55 -7.92
N LEU A 516 6.13 -4.33 -7.97
CA LEU A 516 7.32 -4.07 -8.76
C LEU A 516 8.47 -4.76 -8.05
N SER A 517 8.93 -5.84 -8.64
CA SER A 517 10.04 -6.62 -8.12
C SER A 517 11.35 -5.82 -8.21
N ARG A 518 12.39 -6.30 -7.52
CA ARG A 518 13.71 -5.62 -7.48
C ARG A 518 14.27 -5.38 -8.89
N HIS A 519 14.18 -6.35 -9.78
CA HIS A 519 14.71 -6.21 -11.14
C HIS A 519 13.89 -5.22 -11.99
N GLU A 520 12.57 -5.15 -11.81
CA GLU A 520 11.72 -4.14 -12.47
C GLU A 520 12.07 -2.73 -11.97
N LEU A 521 12.31 -2.57 -10.67
CA LEU A 521 12.77 -1.30 -10.09
C LEU A 521 14.18 -0.94 -10.58
N VAL A 522 15.10 -1.89 -10.67
CA VAL A 522 16.45 -1.69 -11.23
C VAL A 522 16.38 -1.32 -12.70
N TYR A 523 15.53 -1.98 -13.49
CA TYR A 523 15.26 -1.62 -14.88
C TYR A 523 14.77 -0.19 -14.99
N ILE A 524 13.76 0.20 -14.18
CA ILE A 524 13.25 1.57 -14.15
C ILE A 524 14.36 2.56 -13.80
N HIS A 525 15.16 2.24 -12.77
CA HIS A 525 16.26 3.08 -12.29
C HIS A 525 17.31 3.35 -13.37
N HIS A 526 17.76 2.32 -14.07
CA HIS A 526 18.78 2.47 -15.10
C HIS A 526 18.19 3.14 -16.35
N GLN A 527 17.03 2.68 -16.81
CA GLN A 527 16.48 3.09 -18.09
C GLN A 527 15.99 4.55 -18.09
N PHE A 528 15.39 5.01 -16.99
CA PHE A 528 14.76 6.33 -16.93
C PHE A 528 15.51 7.33 -16.06
N PHE A 529 16.35 6.85 -15.14
CA PHE A 529 17.09 7.71 -14.21
C PHE A 529 18.61 7.56 -14.30
N GLY A 530 19.11 6.73 -15.22
CA GLY A 530 20.54 6.52 -15.45
C GLY A 530 21.29 5.92 -14.26
N GLY A 531 20.59 5.23 -13.36
CA GLY A 531 21.18 4.63 -12.16
C GLY A 531 21.65 5.64 -11.11
N LYS A 532 21.23 6.91 -11.22
CA LYS A 532 21.67 7.98 -10.30
C LYS A 532 21.08 7.78 -8.89
N PRO A 533 21.87 8.00 -7.81
CA PRO A 533 21.37 7.84 -6.45
C PRO A 533 20.34 8.90 -6.05
N LEU A 534 20.38 10.08 -6.70
CA LEU A 534 19.42 11.16 -6.53
C LEU A 534 18.60 11.34 -7.80
N ILE A 535 17.29 11.50 -7.62
CA ILE A 535 16.31 11.67 -8.68
C ILE A 535 15.78 13.10 -8.63
N SER A 536 15.75 13.79 -9.78
CA SER A 536 15.21 15.14 -9.88
C SER A 536 13.78 15.15 -10.42
N GLN A 537 13.05 16.25 -10.15
CA GLN A 537 11.70 16.44 -10.70
C GLN A 537 11.65 16.39 -12.24
N ALA A 538 12.68 16.89 -12.93
CA ALA A 538 12.74 16.86 -14.40
C ALA A 538 12.93 15.43 -14.95
N ALA A 539 13.73 14.61 -14.28
CA ALA A 539 13.87 13.20 -14.63
C ALA A 539 12.55 12.44 -14.41
N PHE A 540 11.84 12.75 -13.32
CA PHE A 540 10.49 12.24 -13.08
C PHE A 540 9.51 12.60 -14.20
N ASP A 541 9.49 13.85 -14.66
CA ASP A 541 8.57 14.29 -15.73
C ASP A 541 8.78 13.49 -17.02
N SER A 542 10.04 13.25 -17.38
CA SER A 542 10.40 12.44 -18.55
C SER A 542 9.99 10.96 -18.39
N PHE A 543 10.23 10.40 -17.21
CA PHE A 543 9.81 9.04 -16.86
C PHE A 543 8.27 8.88 -16.92
N TRP A 544 7.53 9.84 -16.36
CA TRP A 544 6.08 9.71 -16.19
C TRP A 544 5.32 9.67 -17.52
N VAL A 545 5.81 10.38 -18.54
CA VAL A 545 5.25 10.34 -19.90
C VAL A 545 5.16 8.90 -20.44
N TRP A 546 6.10 8.04 -20.05
CA TRP A 546 6.09 6.63 -20.41
C TRP A 546 5.33 5.77 -19.39
N PHE A 547 5.69 5.88 -18.12
CA PHE A 547 5.19 5.01 -17.07
C PHE A 547 3.70 5.22 -16.78
N GLY A 548 3.25 6.49 -16.77
CA GLY A 548 1.86 6.85 -16.53
C GLY A 548 0.91 6.22 -17.55
N LYS A 549 1.28 6.19 -18.84
CA LYS A 549 0.51 5.52 -19.90
C LYS A 549 0.40 4.01 -19.67
N GLY A 550 1.51 3.37 -19.27
CA GLY A 550 1.53 1.95 -18.92
C GLY A 550 0.63 1.65 -17.72
N LEU A 551 0.68 2.50 -16.69
CA LEU A 551 -0.11 2.37 -15.48
C LEU A 551 -1.61 2.61 -15.72
N GLN A 552 -1.97 3.58 -16.56
CA GLN A 552 -3.36 3.78 -16.98
C GLN A 552 -3.90 2.54 -17.70
N LYS A 553 -3.08 1.92 -18.56
CA LYS A 553 -3.45 0.68 -19.27
C LYS A 553 -3.60 -0.51 -18.31
N LEU A 554 -2.70 -0.67 -17.35
CA LEU A 554 -2.85 -1.66 -16.27
C LEU A 554 -4.17 -1.46 -15.52
N ARG A 555 -4.51 -0.22 -15.18
CA ARG A 555 -5.68 0.08 -14.33
C ARG A 555 -7.02 -0.08 -15.04
N TYR A 556 -7.12 0.32 -16.31
CA TYR A 556 -8.42 0.43 -17.00
C TYR A 556 -8.58 -0.48 -18.22
N GLN A 557 -7.51 -0.95 -18.86
CA GLN A 557 -7.69 -1.87 -19.98
C GLN A 557 -8.12 -3.24 -19.47
N ARG A 558 -9.23 -3.73 -20.03
CA ARG A 558 -9.84 -5.01 -19.66
C ARG A 558 -8.82 -6.15 -19.68
N HIS A 559 -8.86 -6.99 -18.65
CA HIS A 559 -7.97 -8.15 -18.40
C HIS A 559 -6.51 -7.83 -18.09
N VAL A 560 -5.98 -6.67 -18.50
CA VAL A 560 -4.54 -6.36 -18.40
C VAL A 560 -4.01 -6.42 -16.97
N CYS A 561 -4.70 -5.82 -15.99
CA CYS A 561 -4.27 -5.90 -14.59
C CYS A 561 -4.14 -7.35 -14.10
N SER A 562 -5.16 -8.18 -14.38
CA SER A 562 -5.19 -9.58 -13.94
C SER A 562 -4.15 -10.44 -14.66
N MET A 563 -3.94 -10.22 -15.96
CA MET A 563 -2.87 -10.88 -16.72
C MET A 563 -1.48 -10.47 -16.24
N TRP A 564 -1.28 -9.20 -15.84
CA TRP A 564 -0.03 -8.77 -15.24
C TRP A 564 0.15 -9.39 -13.85
N GLN A 565 -0.86 -9.39 -12.98
CA GLN A 565 -0.76 -9.98 -11.64
C GLN A 565 -0.52 -11.50 -11.67
N SER A 566 -1.04 -12.21 -12.67
CA SER A 566 -0.77 -13.64 -12.89
C SER A 566 0.56 -13.93 -13.59
N GLY A 567 1.32 -12.89 -13.98
CA GLY A 567 2.62 -13.05 -14.63
C GLY A 567 2.58 -13.36 -16.12
N LEU A 568 1.40 -13.36 -16.75
CA LEU A 568 1.24 -13.54 -18.20
C LEU A 568 1.78 -12.34 -19.00
N ILE A 569 1.65 -11.14 -18.43
CA ILE A 569 2.36 -9.96 -18.91
C ILE A 569 3.56 -9.74 -18.02
N TYR A 570 4.78 -9.89 -18.57
CA TYR A 570 5.99 -9.54 -17.82
C TYR A 570 5.99 -8.04 -17.48
N GLY A 571 5.71 -7.18 -18.47
CA GLY A 571 5.57 -5.75 -18.23
C GLY A 571 6.90 -5.00 -18.35
N PHE A 572 7.62 -4.78 -17.25
CA PHE A 572 8.78 -3.88 -17.21
C PHE A 572 10.09 -4.62 -17.43
N ILE A 573 10.51 -4.75 -18.69
CA ILE A 573 11.72 -5.45 -19.09
C ILE A 573 12.29 -4.86 -20.39
N SER A 574 13.62 -4.81 -20.48
CA SER A 574 14.32 -4.29 -21.64
C SER A 574 14.13 -5.19 -22.87
N ARG A 575 14.27 -4.61 -24.07
CA ARG A 575 14.29 -5.42 -25.31
C ARG A 575 15.36 -6.52 -25.27
N GLN A 576 16.58 -6.16 -24.86
CA GLN A 576 17.72 -7.09 -24.81
C GLN A 576 17.43 -8.26 -23.86
N SER A 577 16.89 -7.98 -22.69
CA SER A 577 16.52 -9.00 -21.71
C SER A 577 15.46 -9.97 -22.23
N VAL A 578 14.52 -9.49 -23.06
CA VAL A 578 13.57 -10.38 -23.74
C VAL A 578 14.25 -11.25 -24.79
N GLU A 579 15.19 -10.69 -25.56
CA GLU A 579 15.98 -11.45 -26.53
C GLU A 579 16.82 -12.54 -25.84
N GLU A 580 17.39 -12.25 -24.67
CA GLU A 580 18.10 -13.25 -23.89
C GLU A 580 17.18 -14.33 -23.32
N ALA A 581 16.02 -13.95 -22.78
CA ALA A 581 15.04 -14.89 -22.22
C ALA A 581 14.47 -15.86 -23.28
N LEU A 582 14.35 -15.43 -24.55
CA LEU A 582 13.76 -16.23 -25.63
C LEU A 582 14.81 -16.98 -26.49
N ARG A 583 16.11 -16.71 -26.32
CA ARG A 583 17.18 -17.24 -27.18
C ARG A 583 17.15 -18.75 -27.35
N ASN A 584 16.96 -19.46 -26.23
CA ASN A 584 17.04 -20.92 -26.16
C ASN A 584 15.66 -21.59 -26.05
N GLU A 585 14.58 -20.85 -26.23
CA GLU A 585 13.22 -21.37 -26.13
C GLU A 585 12.77 -22.13 -27.38
N GLU A 586 11.55 -22.62 -27.48
CA GLU A 586 11.04 -23.27 -28.71
C GLU A 586 10.38 -22.26 -29.66
N GLN A 587 10.27 -22.60 -30.96
CA GLN A 587 9.56 -21.75 -31.92
C GLN A 587 8.12 -21.48 -31.46
N GLY A 588 7.67 -20.23 -31.60
CA GLY A 588 6.36 -19.78 -31.16
C GLY A 588 6.27 -19.49 -29.66
N THR A 589 7.38 -19.61 -28.92
CA THR A 589 7.46 -19.12 -27.54
C THR A 589 7.52 -17.60 -27.54
N PHE A 590 6.72 -16.95 -26.70
CA PHE A 590 6.61 -15.50 -26.65
C PHE A 590 6.51 -14.94 -25.23
N LEU A 591 6.83 -13.64 -25.10
CA LEU A 591 6.77 -12.87 -23.86
C LEU A 591 6.19 -11.47 -24.14
N ILE A 592 5.32 -11.00 -23.25
CA ILE A 592 4.65 -9.69 -23.38
C ILE A 592 5.28 -8.67 -22.45
N ARG A 593 5.69 -7.52 -22.99
CA ARG A 593 6.26 -6.40 -22.24
C ARG A 593 5.69 -5.05 -22.66
N PHE A 594 5.94 -4.00 -21.88
CA PHE A 594 5.72 -2.63 -22.33
C PHE A 594 6.79 -2.21 -23.36
N SER A 595 6.37 -1.47 -24.38
CA SER A 595 7.25 -0.92 -25.40
C SER A 595 7.96 0.32 -24.88
N GLU A 596 9.29 0.32 -24.91
CA GLU A 596 10.13 1.46 -24.48
C GLU A 596 9.96 2.69 -25.37
N ARG A 597 9.68 2.49 -26.66
CA ARG A 597 9.57 3.57 -27.65
C ARG A 597 8.14 4.06 -27.86
N HIS A 598 7.14 3.26 -27.50
CA HIS A 598 5.73 3.57 -27.71
C HIS A 598 4.99 3.47 -26.37
N ALA A 599 4.91 4.59 -25.65
CA ALA A 599 4.29 4.66 -24.33
C ALA A 599 2.88 4.06 -24.32
N GLY A 600 2.57 3.26 -23.31
CA GLY A 600 1.29 2.55 -23.18
C GLY A 600 1.05 1.43 -24.20
N HIS A 601 1.97 1.13 -25.12
CA HIS A 601 1.80 0.01 -26.04
C HIS A 601 2.52 -1.24 -25.53
N PHE A 602 1.95 -2.41 -25.83
CA PHE A 602 2.63 -3.67 -25.57
C PHE A 602 3.50 -4.05 -26.76
N ALA A 603 4.62 -4.70 -26.47
CA ALA A 603 5.43 -5.39 -27.45
C ALA A 603 5.48 -6.88 -27.10
N VAL A 604 5.25 -7.73 -28.09
CA VAL A 604 5.38 -9.18 -27.98
C VAL A 604 6.71 -9.58 -28.60
N GLY A 605 7.66 -10.00 -27.77
CA GLY A 605 8.85 -10.70 -28.25
C GLY A 605 8.51 -12.15 -28.47
N TYR A 606 8.88 -12.73 -29.61
CA TYR A 606 8.56 -14.13 -29.93
C TYR A 606 9.67 -14.79 -30.75
N ARG A 607 9.82 -16.10 -30.54
CA ARG A 607 10.81 -16.91 -31.25
C ARG A 607 10.25 -17.43 -32.56
N VAL A 608 11.00 -17.25 -33.64
CA VAL A 608 10.71 -17.78 -34.97
C VAL A 608 11.81 -18.74 -35.40
N ASP A 609 11.49 -19.61 -36.35
CA ASP A 609 12.50 -20.40 -37.04
C ASP A 609 13.10 -19.55 -38.18
N ASP A 610 14.25 -18.95 -37.89
CA ASP A 610 15.03 -18.17 -38.84
C ASP A 610 16.45 -18.78 -38.92
N PRO A 611 16.98 -19.07 -40.12
CA PRO A 611 18.33 -19.59 -40.27
C PRO A 611 19.39 -18.71 -39.62
N ASP A 612 19.17 -17.38 -39.64
CA ASP A 612 20.04 -16.38 -39.04
C ASP A 612 19.77 -16.29 -37.53
N PRO A 613 20.71 -16.67 -36.65
CA PRO A 613 20.53 -16.62 -35.20
C PRO A 613 20.12 -15.26 -34.66
N GLU A 614 20.54 -14.16 -35.29
CA GLU A 614 20.21 -12.79 -34.87
C GLU A 614 18.75 -12.41 -35.21
N LYS A 615 18.13 -13.11 -36.16
CA LYS A 615 16.74 -12.87 -36.60
C LYS A 615 15.72 -13.85 -36.02
N ARG A 616 16.17 -14.80 -35.19
CA ARG A 616 15.31 -15.79 -34.52
C ARG A 616 14.35 -15.19 -33.51
N ILE A 617 14.58 -13.96 -33.08
CA ILE A 617 13.72 -13.25 -32.14
C ILE A 617 13.16 -12.02 -32.82
N ARG A 618 11.83 -11.99 -32.95
CA ARG A 618 11.11 -10.87 -33.55
C ARG A 618 10.27 -10.18 -32.48
N HIS A 619 10.02 -8.89 -32.70
CA HIS A 619 9.17 -8.09 -31.83
C HIS A 619 8.01 -7.54 -32.63
N TYR A 620 6.80 -7.77 -32.13
CA TYR A 620 5.59 -7.20 -32.66
C TYR A 620 5.08 -6.10 -31.72
N LEU A 621 4.81 -4.91 -32.25
CA LEU A 621 4.19 -3.82 -31.50
C LEU A 621 2.67 -3.97 -31.60
N VAL A 622 2.01 -4.23 -30.49
CA VAL A 622 0.55 -4.33 -30.41
C VAL A 622 -0.06 -2.94 -30.63
N LYS A 623 -0.79 -2.78 -31.73
CA LYS A 623 -1.44 -1.54 -32.17
C LYS A 623 -2.82 -1.40 -31.52
N ALA A 624 -3.41 -0.21 -31.68
CA ALA A 624 -4.77 0.04 -31.22
C ALA A 624 -5.78 -0.92 -31.90
N ASP A 625 -5.64 -1.13 -33.21
CA ASP A 625 -6.53 -1.97 -34.04
C ASP A 625 -6.49 -3.46 -33.67
N ASP A 626 -5.38 -3.91 -33.07
CA ASP A 626 -5.26 -5.28 -32.56
C ASP A 626 -6.20 -5.52 -31.38
N THR A 627 -6.53 -4.46 -30.65
CA THR A 627 -7.42 -4.49 -29.47
C THR A 627 -8.62 -3.55 -29.61
N ALA A 628 -8.98 -3.19 -30.85
CA ALA A 628 -10.06 -2.26 -31.12
C ALA A 628 -11.41 -2.99 -31.06
N GLY A 629 -12.21 -2.62 -30.05
CA GLY A 629 -13.60 -3.08 -29.90
C GLY A 629 -13.85 -3.84 -28.60
N ALA A 630 -15.10 -3.83 -28.14
CA ALA A 630 -15.49 -4.42 -26.86
C ALA A 630 -15.30 -5.96 -26.77
N LYS A 631 -15.20 -6.63 -27.93
CA LYS A 631 -15.04 -8.09 -28.08
C LYS A 631 -13.65 -8.51 -28.59
N LYS A 632 -12.72 -7.57 -28.77
CA LYS A 632 -11.35 -7.83 -29.26
C LYS A 632 -10.36 -7.28 -28.26
N THR A 633 -10.09 -8.07 -27.22
CA THR A 633 -9.16 -7.70 -26.14
C THR A 633 -7.74 -8.22 -26.43
N LEU A 634 -6.75 -7.82 -25.62
CA LEU A 634 -5.38 -8.35 -25.72
C LEU A 634 -5.33 -9.89 -25.76
N PRO A 635 -5.99 -10.63 -24.84
CA PRO A 635 -5.99 -12.10 -24.90
C PRO A 635 -6.65 -12.65 -26.16
N ASP A 636 -7.71 -12.01 -26.67
CA ASP A 636 -8.33 -12.41 -27.95
C ASP A 636 -7.34 -12.28 -29.12
N PHE A 637 -6.63 -11.15 -29.23
CA PHE A 637 -5.58 -10.95 -30.24
C PHE A 637 -4.46 -12.00 -30.14
N LEU A 638 -4.00 -12.32 -28.93
CA LEU A 638 -2.95 -13.32 -28.72
C LEU A 638 -3.41 -14.72 -29.14
N SER A 639 -4.69 -15.05 -28.90
CA SER A 639 -5.27 -16.33 -29.33
C SER A 639 -5.31 -16.47 -30.85
N GLU A 640 -5.65 -15.38 -31.56
CA GLU A 640 -5.81 -15.36 -33.02
C GLU A 640 -4.48 -15.40 -33.78
N CYS A 641 -3.36 -15.04 -33.13
CA CYS A 641 -2.06 -15.07 -33.77
C CYS A 641 -1.46 -16.50 -33.80
N PRO A 642 -1.31 -17.13 -34.98
CA PRO A 642 -0.79 -18.50 -35.08
C PRO A 642 0.73 -18.59 -34.82
N LEU A 643 1.43 -17.45 -34.82
CA LEU A 643 2.86 -17.40 -34.48
C LEU A 643 3.12 -17.48 -32.97
N PHE A 644 2.07 -17.31 -32.15
CA PHE A 644 2.14 -17.39 -30.70
C PHE A 644 1.58 -18.74 -30.27
N ASN A 645 2.42 -19.58 -29.66
CA ASN A 645 2.06 -20.95 -29.26
C ASN A 645 2.22 -21.16 -27.75
N LYS A 646 3.37 -20.76 -27.20
CA LYS A 646 3.70 -20.92 -25.78
C LYS A 646 4.01 -19.56 -25.18
N ILE A 647 3.42 -19.25 -24.04
CA ILE A 647 3.72 -18.03 -23.29
C ILE A 647 4.77 -18.35 -22.22
N LEU A 648 5.78 -17.48 -22.14
CA LEU A 648 6.78 -17.51 -21.09
C LEU A 648 6.26 -16.70 -19.90
N GLN A 649 5.58 -17.38 -18.98
CA GLN A 649 4.90 -16.79 -17.83
C GLN A 649 5.84 -16.63 -16.65
N LEU A 650 5.75 -15.49 -15.97
CA LEU A 650 6.40 -15.25 -14.69
C LEU A 650 5.63 -15.97 -13.57
N THR A 651 6.26 -16.95 -12.92
CA THR A 651 5.70 -17.74 -11.82
C THR A 651 6.56 -17.60 -10.57
N ILE A 652 6.05 -17.95 -9.39
CA ILE A 652 6.84 -18.02 -8.16
C ILE A 652 7.12 -19.49 -7.85
N ASP A 653 8.40 -19.83 -7.64
CA ASP A 653 8.78 -21.16 -7.23
C ASP A 653 8.32 -21.44 -5.80
N VAL A 654 7.58 -22.54 -5.59
CA VAL A 654 7.00 -22.85 -4.28
C VAL A 654 8.07 -23.22 -3.25
N GLN A 655 9.22 -23.76 -3.69
CA GLN A 655 10.28 -24.20 -2.78
C GLN A 655 11.24 -23.07 -2.42
N THR A 656 11.59 -22.23 -3.39
CA THR A 656 12.58 -21.15 -3.17
C THR A 656 11.95 -19.79 -2.94
N ALA A 657 10.63 -19.65 -3.18
CA ALA A 657 9.93 -18.36 -3.25
C ALA A 657 10.52 -17.38 -4.28
N GLU A 658 11.38 -17.88 -5.20
CA GLU A 658 12.00 -17.07 -6.24
C GLU A 658 11.12 -17.07 -7.49
N PRO A 659 10.93 -15.91 -8.13
CA PRO A 659 10.21 -15.88 -9.37
C PRO A 659 11.03 -16.46 -10.54
N ARG A 660 10.35 -17.21 -11.41
CA ARG A 660 10.93 -17.97 -12.52
C ARG A 660 10.05 -17.87 -13.76
N LEU A 661 10.68 -17.79 -14.92
CA LEU A 661 10.01 -17.89 -16.21
C LEU A 661 9.74 -19.36 -16.54
N ARG A 662 8.48 -19.69 -16.81
CA ARG A 662 8.03 -21.04 -17.17
C ARG A 662 7.17 -21.00 -18.41
N ASN A 663 7.34 -21.99 -19.27
CA ASN A 663 6.56 -22.12 -20.50
C ASN A 663 5.22 -22.78 -20.25
N PHE A 664 4.17 -22.17 -20.77
CA PHE A 664 2.83 -22.76 -20.82
C PHE A 664 2.26 -22.65 -22.22
N PRO A 665 1.50 -23.65 -22.70
CA PRO A 665 0.69 -23.49 -23.91
C PRO A 665 -0.25 -22.29 -23.74
N LYS A 666 -0.34 -21.41 -24.75
CA LYS A 666 -1.04 -20.13 -24.60
C LYS A 666 -2.50 -20.31 -24.19
N ASP A 667 -3.20 -21.28 -24.78
CA ASP A 667 -4.63 -21.46 -24.58
C ASP A 667 -4.93 -22.00 -23.18
N VAL A 668 -4.03 -22.78 -22.59
CA VAL A 668 -4.18 -23.29 -21.20
C VAL A 668 -4.27 -22.16 -20.19
N VAL A 669 -3.54 -21.07 -20.40
CA VAL A 669 -3.44 -19.98 -19.42
C VAL A 669 -4.20 -18.71 -19.84
N LEU A 670 -4.51 -18.55 -21.13
CA LEU A 670 -5.29 -17.42 -21.64
C LEU A 670 -6.79 -17.72 -21.77
N GLU A 671 -7.22 -18.99 -21.79
CA GLU A 671 -8.64 -19.39 -21.89
C GLU A 671 -9.57 -18.62 -20.94
N PRO A 672 -9.25 -18.42 -19.64
CA PRO A 672 -10.12 -17.68 -18.73
C PRO A 672 -10.39 -16.22 -19.14
N TYR A 673 -9.58 -15.67 -20.03
CA TYR A 673 -9.64 -14.29 -20.50
C TYR A 673 -10.25 -14.14 -21.90
N TYR A 674 -10.50 -15.23 -22.61
CA TYR A 674 -11.09 -15.17 -23.94
C TYR A 674 -12.53 -14.68 -23.90
N SER A 675 -12.89 -13.87 -24.89
CA SER A 675 -14.27 -13.47 -25.11
C SER A 675 -15.11 -14.71 -25.41
N LYS A 676 -16.18 -14.94 -24.63
CA LYS A 676 -17.13 -16.03 -24.87
C LYS A 676 -17.70 -15.91 -26.29
N ARG A 677 -17.33 -16.85 -27.17
CA ARG A 677 -17.93 -16.98 -28.51
C ARG A 677 -19.14 -17.88 -28.36
N GLU A 678 -20.30 -17.44 -28.85
CA GLU A 678 -21.44 -18.35 -29.09
C GLU A 678 -21.01 -19.31 -30.20
N THR A 679 -20.49 -20.48 -29.83
CA THR A 679 -20.24 -21.54 -30.78
C THR A 679 -21.58 -22.13 -31.17
N LEU A 680 -22.05 -21.84 -32.38
CA LEU A 680 -23.05 -22.70 -33.02
C LEU A 680 -22.48 -24.14 -33.02
N PRO A 681 -23.29 -25.16 -32.69
CA PRO A 681 -22.81 -26.54 -32.65
C PRO A 681 -22.17 -26.88 -34.00
N ALA A 682 -20.98 -27.49 -33.94
CA ALA A 682 -20.27 -27.94 -35.13
C ALA A 682 -21.21 -28.83 -35.96
N THR A 683 -21.65 -28.33 -37.11
CA THR A 683 -22.44 -29.15 -38.04
C THR A 683 -21.50 -30.14 -38.70
N ASN A 684 -21.84 -31.43 -38.62
CA ASN A 684 -21.06 -32.54 -39.17
C ASN A 684 -20.47 -32.21 -40.55
N GLY A 685 -19.14 -32.05 -40.61
CA GLY A 685 -18.37 -32.05 -41.86
C GLY A 685 -17.69 -30.73 -42.25
N TYR A 686 -17.91 -29.62 -41.55
CA TYR A 686 -17.23 -28.34 -41.87
C TYR A 686 -16.74 -27.64 -40.61
N ASP A 687 -15.42 -27.55 -40.45
CA ASP A 687 -14.79 -26.65 -39.48
C ASP A 687 -14.76 -25.23 -40.02
N SER A 688 -15.06 -24.25 -39.17
CA SER A 688 -14.82 -22.83 -39.45
C SER A 688 -13.32 -22.60 -39.63
N LEU A 689 -12.87 -22.15 -40.80
CA LEU A 689 -11.46 -21.79 -41.02
C LEU A 689 -11.02 -20.73 -40.00
N PRO A 690 -9.79 -20.80 -39.45
CA PRO A 690 -9.21 -19.69 -38.71
C PRO A 690 -9.20 -18.47 -39.62
N THR A 691 -9.72 -17.34 -39.15
CA THR A 691 -9.70 -16.08 -39.90
C THR A 691 -8.26 -15.66 -40.14
N ILE A 692 -7.68 -16.05 -41.27
CA ILE A 692 -6.39 -15.55 -41.74
C ILE A 692 -6.66 -14.14 -42.27
N ILE A 693 -6.26 -13.12 -41.51
CA ILE A 693 -6.25 -11.74 -41.99
C ILE A 693 -5.03 -11.61 -42.92
N GLN A 694 -5.28 -11.28 -44.18
CA GLN A 694 -4.25 -10.95 -45.18
C GLN A 694 -3.46 -9.68 -44.83
#